data_AF-A0A7W0MSY3-F1
#
_entry.id   AF-A0A7W0MSY3-F1
#
_cell.length_a   1.000
_cell.length_b   1.000
_cell.length_c   1.000
_cell.angle_alpha   90.00
_cell.angle_beta   90.00
_cell.angle_gamma   90.00
#
_symmetry.space_group_name_H-M   'P 1'
#
loop_
_entity.id
_entity.type
_entity.pdbx_description
1 polymer ?
#
loop_
_entity_poly.entity_id
_entity_poly.type
_entity_poly.pdbx_seq_one_letter_code
_entity_poly.pdbx_strand_id
1 'polypeptide(L)'
;MAVDPAVTFVNAPRPANGGSGGGAAGAPQIRLGPHGYADGGATLAGADRPNPREISNEVFSQVDASGDLIDLPNAGGFSSLLWVWGQFLDHDLDQTNNGSAFGRANIAVPDGDPVFAPGSALGFNRSEFLSGAGTDAGNPRQFKNEITAFIDGSNLYGSDAAKLAALLAPGTAKLRLTGDGTIGFASADPVFRNGPVTGDTRADENVALLSMHALFAREHNRIVAELEAADPGLTTAELFEGARARVEAILQAITYNDFLPILIGEGAIAEYEGFRPAVNPAISLEFSTAIYRLGHTLLSPTIARMNEDGSTVAQGNLALRDAFQQRGVVEQTGIEAILRGMSTTRSQELDTFIIEDVRSLLFGGGGPGTDLAALNIQRGRDHGLPTYNEMRVALGLGAKTSFAQITGDAAIAARLSAAYDGDISKLDLWVGGLAEDPVGGGMLGQTFRTVMIDQFTRLRDGDAFWSEGRGFGGEEFAELWSTTIADVILRNSDVEVLQDDAFLAFARLAGGPGADTLTGGAGRNLIIGAGGNDRLVGAALEDHLVGGDGADRLEGRGGNDTLLGGAGDDTLLGGPGNDILDGGDGADVIRISGLAARNDVMDGGAGDGDVLRVESGGGDVTLLSTDRISGIETFEGGGRAVRGTTGANTLDFSDFIAVNNVAAIRGLAGADRITGGAGSDTIFGGSGNDALTGGRGNDAITGDIGADVFVFLGGDVSGADTVTDFDRSGNDVIRFLGFSFGSANPGGLSNQARLNAVAAATTFDGGGALIDLDDLGGSGDIRLAGVAALAFGSSEDFLFA
;
A
#
# COMPACT_ATOMS: atom_id res chain seq x y z
N MET A 1 -5.66 16.08 3.67
CA MET A 1 -4.71 16.06 4.79
C MET A 1 -5.06 17.03 5.89
N ALA A 2 -5.40 16.49 7.07
CA ALA A 2 -5.46 17.26 8.29
C ALA A 2 -4.01 17.54 8.75
N VAL A 3 -3.46 18.69 8.36
CA VAL A 3 -2.04 19.01 8.59
C VAL A 3 -1.85 19.58 10.00
N ASP A 4 -1.06 18.91 10.85
CA ASP A 4 -0.71 19.42 12.19
C ASP A 4 0.61 20.21 12.16
N PRO A 5 0.58 21.56 12.29
CA PRO A 5 1.80 22.36 12.34
C PRO A 5 2.67 22.04 13.56
N ALA A 6 2.18 21.36 14.61
CA ALA A 6 2.97 21.02 15.79
C ALA A 6 4.18 20.12 15.48
N VAL A 7 4.09 19.27 14.44
CA VAL A 7 5.17 18.32 14.07
C VAL A 7 6.45 19.04 13.61
N THR A 8 6.35 20.29 13.12
CA THR A 8 7.54 21.10 12.80
C THR A 8 8.42 21.38 14.02
N PHE A 9 7.88 21.18 15.24
CA PHE A 9 8.53 21.52 16.50
C PHE A 9 8.94 20.31 17.35
N VAL A 10 8.58 19.08 16.96
CA VAL A 10 8.77 17.89 17.82
C VAL A 10 10.21 17.34 17.76
N ASN A 11 10.92 17.50 16.62
CA ASN A 11 12.27 16.98 16.43
C ASN A 11 13.19 17.95 15.67
N ALA A 12 14.51 17.78 15.82
CA ALA A 12 15.49 18.56 15.07
C ALA A 12 15.36 18.31 13.56
N PRO A 13 15.66 19.30 12.69
CA PRO A 13 15.75 19.11 11.25
C PRO A 13 16.70 17.97 10.87
N ARG A 14 16.34 17.18 9.85
CA ARG A 14 17.25 16.14 9.32
C ARG A 14 18.40 16.83 8.58
N PRO A 15 19.67 16.61 8.95
CA PRO A 15 20.80 17.14 8.19
C PRO A 15 20.78 16.67 6.73
N ALA A 16 21.19 17.53 5.79
CA ALA A 16 21.19 17.19 4.36
C ALA A 16 22.03 15.95 4.03
N ASN A 17 23.07 15.66 4.82
CA ASN A 17 23.90 14.46 4.67
C ASN A 17 23.35 13.22 5.40
N GLY A 18 22.10 13.24 5.87
CA GLY A 18 21.46 12.15 6.61
C GLY A 18 21.87 12.06 8.09
N GLY A 19 22.80 12.89 8.56
CA GLY A 19 23.23 12.94 9.96
C GLY A 19 24.60 12.30 10.22
N SER A 20 24.67 11.39 11.21
CA SER A 20 25.92 10.79 11.68
C SER A 20 25.86 9.26 11.68
N GLY A 21 27.00 8.59 11.68
CA GLY A 21 27.07 7.12 11.66
C GLY A 21 27.08 6.52 10.26
N GLY A 22 26.72 5.24 10.14
CA GLY A 22 26.84 4.48 8.88
C GLY A 22 25.86 4.87 7.77
N GLY A 23 24.81 5.64 8.08
CA GLY A 23 23.82 6.07 7.09
C GLY A 23 24.07 7.44 6.47
N ALA A 24 25.11 8.15 6.92
CA ALA A 24 25.43 9.46 6.39
C ALA A 24 26.05 9.38 4.98
N ALA A 25 25.82 10.40 4.15
CA ALA A 25 26.46 10.51 2.85
C ALA A 25 27.99 10.50 2.99
N GLY A 26 28.65 9.68 2.16
CA GLY A 26 30.08 9.41 2.21
C GLY A 26 30.51 8.36 3.23
N ALA A 27 29.59 7.77 4.00
CA ALA A 27 29.91 6.71 4.95
C ALA A 27 30.35 5.42 4.23
N PRO A 28 31.26 4.63 4.83
CA PRO A 28 31.64 3.33 4.28
C PRO A 28 30.45 2.38 4.19
N GLN A 29 30.32 1.70 3.05
CA GLN A 29 29.43 0.55 2.91
C GLN A 29 29.96 -0.63 3.72
N ILE A 30 29.05 -1.50 4.16
CA ILE A 30 29.39 -2.72 4.92
C ILE A 30 29.37 -3.95 4.02
N ARG A 31 29.87 -5.08 4.52
CA ARG A 31 29.78 -6.39 3.86
C ARG A 31 29.07 -7.37 4.76
N LEU A 32 28.16 -8.14 4.17
CA LEU A 32 27.51 -9.26 4.83
C LEU A 32 28.29 -10.57 4.64
N GLY A 33 28.97 -10.71 3.49
CA GLY A 33 29.75 -11.89 3.14
C GLY A 33 31.27 -11.66 3.14
N PRO A 34 32.06 -12.72 2.88
CA PRO A 34 33.48 -12.58 2.59
C PRO A 34 33.70 -11.79 1.29
N HIS A 35 34.91 -11.25 1.09
CA HIS A 35 35.28 -10.65 -0.19
C HIS A 35 35.84 -11.72 -1.15
N GLY A 36 35.58 -11.54 -2.45
CA GLY A 36 35.99 -12.46 -3.51
C GLY A 36 37.23 -12.04 -4.32
N TYR A 37 38.00 -11.04 -3.87
CA TYR A 37 39.16 -10.54 -4.64
C TYR A 37 40.21 -11.64 -4.85
N ALA A 38 40.72 -11.79 -6.07
CA ALA A 38 41.58 -12.92 -6.44
C ALA A 38 42.95 -12.91 -5.70
N ASP A 39 43.45 -11.73 -5.35
CA ASP A 39 44.65 -11.51 -4.52
C ASP A 39 44.30 -11.19 -3.06
N GLY A 40 43.01 -11.24 -2.71
CA GLY A 40 42.45 -10.79 -1.46
C GLY A 40 42.32 -9.27 -1.28
N GLY A 41 42.87 -8.44 -2.18
CA GLY A 41 42.98 -6.99 -1.96
C GLY A 41 42.17 -6.16 -2.96
N ALA A 42 42.52 -6.26 -4.24
CA ALA A 42 42.04 -5.32 -5.26
C ALA A 42 41.90 -5.92 -6.66
N THR A 43 42.50 -7.09 -6.92
CA THR A 43 42.40 -7.77 -8.21
C THR A 43 40.99 -8.28 -8.41
N LEU A 44 40.40 -7.97 -9.57
CA LEU A 44 39.03 -8.34 -9.96
C LEU A 44 38.70 -9.79 -9.53
N ALA A 45 37.54 -9.98 -8.90
CA ALA A 45 37.07 -11.31 -8.54
C ALA A 45 36.68 -12.12 -9.79
N GLY A 46 36.61 -13.45 -9.63
CA GLY A 46 36.06 -14.33 -10.67
C GLY A 46 36.94 -14.48 -11.92
N ALA A 47 38.27 -14.40 -11.78
CA ALA A 47 39.20 -14.69 -12.88
C ALA A 47 39.11 -16.13 -13.39
N ASP A 48 38.54 -17.04 -12.60
CA ASP A 48 38.25 -18.44 -12.86
C ASP A 48 36.81 -18.70 -13.35
N ARG A 49 36.00 -17.64 -13.42
CA ARG A 49 34.60 -17.67 -13.86
C ARG A 49 34.48 -17.31 -15.35
N PRO A 50 33.45 -17.80 -16.06
CA PRO A 50 33.22 -17.49 -17.47
C PRO A 50 33.06 -16.00 -17.76
N ASN A 51 33.20 -15.62 -19.04
CA ASN A 51 33.11 -14.23 -19.45
C ASN A 51 31.70 -13.67 -19.14
N PRO A 52 31.57 -12.45 -18.58
CA PRO A 52 30.27 -11.84 -18.30
C PRO A 52 29.31 -11.78 -19.50
N ARG A 53 29.82 -11.54 -20.72
CA ARG A 53 29.01 -11.52 -21.94
C ARG A 53 28.58 -12.93 -22.38
N GLU A 54 29.40 -13.95 -22.18
CA GLU A 54 29.00 -15.34 -22.41
C GLU A 54 27.85 -15.73 -21.48
N ILE A 55 27.96 -15.38 -20.19
CA ILE A 55 26.89 -15.60 -19.21
C ILE A 55 25.62 -14.82 -19.60
N SER A 56 25.75 -13.56 -20.02
CA SER A 56 24.62 -12.75 -20.50
C SER A 56 23.90 -13.38 -21.69
N ASN A 57 24.64 -13.88 -22.68
CA ASN A 57 24.06 -14.52 -23.86
C ASN A 57 23.33 -15.83 -23.52
N GLU A 58 23.89 -16.63 -22.61
CA GLU A 58 23.33 -17.94 -22.27
C GLU A 58 22.14 -17.82 -21.30
N VAL A 59 22.27 -16.98 -20.27
CA VAL A 59 21.30 -16.92 -19.17
C VAL A 59 20.22 -15.87 -19.41
N PHE A 60 20.61 -14.68 -19.89
CA PHE A 60 19.75 -13.49 -19.88
C PHE A 60 19.05 -13.16 -21.19
N SER A 61 19.33 -13.90 -22.26
CA SER A 61 18.72 -13.69 -23.57
C SER A 61 17.22 -14.04 -23.57
N GLN A 62 16.39 -13.08 -23.98
CA GLN A 62 14.96 -13.23 -24.32
C GLN A 62 14.76 -13.61 -25.80
N VAL A 63 15.73 -14.27 -26.41
CA VAL A 63 15.60 -14.76 -27.79
C VAL A 63 15.46 -16.27 -27.75
N ASP A 64 14.43 -16.79 -28.42
CA ASP A 64 14.20 -18.23 -28.53
C ASP A 64 15.16 -18.88 -29.53
N ALA A 65 15.08 -20.20 -29.69
CA ALA A 65 15.94 -20.94 -30.62
C ALA A 65 15.70 -20.58 -32.10
N SER A 66 14.57 -19.95 -32.42
CA SER A 66 14.18 -19.50 -33.76
C SER A 66 14.70 -18.10 -34.08
N GLY A 67 15.15 -17.36 -33.06
CA GLY A 67 15.58 -15.96 -33.18
C GLY A 67 14.48 -14.95 -32.85
N ASP A 68 13.33 -15.39 -32.36
CA ASP A 68 12.19 -14.54 -32.02
C ASP A 68 12.29 -14.06 -30.56
N LEU A 69 11.83 -12.83 -30.31
CA LEU A 69 11.78 -12.26 -28.96
C LEU A 69 10.68 -12.95 -28.13
N ILE A 70 11.03 -13.27 -26.89
CA ILE A 70 10.13 -13.80 -25.88
C ILE A 70 9.74 -12.64 -24.96
N ASP A 71 8.46 -12.28 -24.99
CA ASP A 71 7.88 -11.35 -24.03
C ASP A 71 7.43 -12.15 -22.79
N LEU A 72 7.93 -11.76 -21.61
CA LEU A 72 7.66 -12.45 -20.34
C LEU A 72 7.00 -11.45 -19.38
N PRO A 73 5.71 -11.13 -19.59
CA PRO A 73 4.99 -10.22 -18.71
C PRO A 73 4.86 -10.84 -17.31
N ASN A 74 4.95 -9.99 -16.29
CA ASN A 74 4.88 -10.42 -14.90
C ASN A 74 3.60 -11.22 -14.61
N ALA A 75 3.75 -12.43 -14.08
CA ALA A 75 2.69 -13.38 -13.80
C ALA A 75 1.79 -12.95 -12.64
N GLY A 76 2.32 -12.20 -11.68
CA GLY A 76 1.54 -11.53 -10.63
C GLY A 76 0.73 -10.34 -11.16
N GLY A 77 0.99 -9.92 -12.41
CA GLY A 77 0.31 -8.82 -13.07
C GLY A 77 0.68 -7.45 -12.49
N PHE A 78 1.88 -7.32 -11.94
CA PHE A 78 2.40 -6.04 -11.45
C PHE A 78 2.70 -5.09 -12.61
N SER A 79 2.46 -3.80 -12.37
CA SER A 79 2.63 -2.74 -13.33
C SER A 79 4.09 -2.33 -13.47
N SER A 80 4.39 -1.56 -14.49
CA SER A 80 5.72 -1.04 -14.74
C SER A 80 6.11 0.04 -13.71
N LEU A 81 5.16 0.57 -12.92
CA LEU A 81 5.50 1.40 -11.76
C LEU A 81 6.34 0.64 -10.73
N LEU A 82 6.25 -0.69 -10.66
CA LEU A 82 7.05 -1.49 -9.72
C LEU A 82 8.55 -1.23 -9.90
N TRP A 83 9.05 -1.30 -11.14
CA TRP A 83 10.47 -1.05 -11.40
C TRP A 83 10.83 0.44 -11.38
N VAL A 84 9.89 1.33 -11.73
CA VAL A 84 10.12 2.79 -11.63
C VAL A 84 10.29 3.22 -10.18
N TRP A 85 9.42 2.74 -9.29
CA TRP A 85 9.55 2.97 -7.85
C TRP A 85 10.82 2.33 -7.29
N GLY A 86 11.11 1.08 -7.66
CA GLY A 86 12.34 0.40 -7.26
C GLY A 86 13.60 1.20 -7.63
N GLN A 87 13.65 1.76 -8.84
CA GLN A 87 14.74 2.63 -9.30
C GLN A 87 14.76 3.97 -8.56
N PHE A 88 13.60 4.61 -8.38
CA PHE A 88 13.49 5.87 -7.65
C PHE A 88 13.99 5.74 -6.21
N LEU A 89 13.65 4.63 -5.55
CA LEU A 89 14.10 4.27 -4.22
C LEU A 89 15.58 3.85 -4.17
N ASP A 90 16.09 3.08 -5.15
CA ASP A 90 17.54 2.79 -5.27
C ASP A 90 18.35 4.09 -5.27
N HIS A 91 17.87 5.08 -6.02
CA HIS A 91 18.53 6.38 -6.13
C HIS A 91 18.43 7.24 -4.86
N ASP A 92 17.59 6.86 -3.90
CA ASP A 92 17.55 7.43 -2.55
C ASP A 92 18.48 6.70 -1.57
N LEU A 93 18.72 5.42 -1.81
CA LEU A 93 19.42 4.54 -0.90
C LEU A 93 20.92 4.45 -1.18
N ASP A 94 21.33 4.35 -2.44
CA ASP A 94 22.74 4.24 -2.76
C ASP A 94 23.24 4.82 -4.09
N GLN A 95 24.54 5.13 -4.05
CA GLN A 95 25.33 5.53 -5.19
C GLN A 95 26.80 5.20 -4.94
N THR A 96 27.42 4.47 -5.88
CA THR A 96 28.88 4.29 -5.92
C THR A 96 29.45 4.92 -7.19
N ASN A 97 30.37 5.87 -7.03
CA ASN A 97 31.00 6.54 -8.17
C ASN A 97 31.94 5.62 -8.95
N ASN A 98 32.05 5.86 -10.26
CA ASN A 98 32.91 5.11 -11.17
C ASN A 98 33.83 6.06 -11.95
N GLY A 99 35.05 5.65 -12.25
CA GLY A 99 35.97 6.53 -12.99
C GLY A 99 37.19 5.82 -13.57
N SER A 100 37.64 6.26 -14.75
CA SER A 100 38.83 5.68 -15.41
C SER A 100 40.12 5.83 -14.60
N ALA A 101 40.17 6.76 -13.65
CA ALA A 101 41.28 6.94 -12.72
C ALA A 101 41.50 5.72 -11.81
N PHE A 102 40.46 4.90 -11.61
CA PHE A 102 40.51 3.69 -10.77
C PHE A 102 40.73 2.40 -11.58
N GLY A 103 41.07 2.54 -12.86
CA GLY A 103 41.37 1.44 -13.77
C GLY A 103 40.18 1.03 -14.65
N ARG A 104 40.51 0.25 -15.69
CA ARG A 104 39.53 -0.34 -16.63
C ARG A 104 39.57 -1.85 -16.54
N ALA A 105 38.39 -2.46 -16.65
CA ALA A 105 38.22 -3.91 -16.66
C ALA A 105 37.21 -4.30 -17.75
N ASN A 106 37.52 -3.93 -19.00
CA ASN A 106 36.65 -4.15 -20.15
C ASN A 106 36.26 -5.63 -20.28
N ILE A 107 35.03 -5.86 -20.76
CA ILE A 107 34.48 -7.19 -20.96
C ILE A 107 34.77 -7.59 -22.40
N ALA A 108 35.59 -8.61 -22.62
CA ALA A 108 35.88 -9.09 -23.96
C ALA A 108 34.61 -9.65 -24.61
N VAL A 109 34.37 -9.32 -25.88
CA VAL A 109 33.26 -9.92 -26.63
C VAL A 109 33.71 -11.30 -27.14
N PRO A 110 32.94 -12.37 -26.88
CA PRO A 110 33.31 -13.72 -27.30
C PRO A 110 33.26 -13.87 -28.82
N ASP A 111 34.04 -14.81 -29.36
CA ASP A 111 33.99 -15.15 -30.77
C ASP A 111 32.61 -15.70 -31.15
N GLY A 112 32.02 -15.16 -32.22
CA GLY A 112 30.68 -15.54 -32.65
C GLY A 112 29.53 -14.90 -31.87
N ASP A 113 29.79 -13.85 -31.06
CA ASP A 113 28.73 -13.06 -30.42
C ASP A 113 27.70 -12.59 -31.47
N PRO A 114 26.39 -12.74 -31.20
CA PRO A 114 25.35 -12.43 -32.19
C PRO A 114 25.14 -10.93 -32.42
N VAL A 115 25.65 -10.07 -31.53
CA VAL A 115 25.37 -8.63 -31.52
C VAL A 115 26.64 -7.81 -31.72
N PHE A 116 27.69 -8.12 -30.96
CA PHE A 116 28.91 -7.32 -30.93
C PHE A 116 30.00 -7.89 -31.82
N ALA A 117 30.82 -7.02 -32.41
CA ALA A 117 31.83 -7.43 -33.37
C ALA A 117 32.93 -8.31 -32.72
N PRO A 118 33.40 -9.38 -33.41
CA PRO A 118 34.51 -10.20 -32.92
C PRO A 118 35.77 -9.37 -32.61
N GLY A 119 36.46 -9.71 -31.53
CA GLY A 119 37.67 -9.02 -31.08
C GLY A 119 37.43 -7.62 -30.46
N SER A 120 36.18 -7.20 -30.31
CA SER A 120 35.81 -5.98 -29.58
C SER A 120 35.69 -6.22 -28.07
N ALA A 121 35.43 -5.16 -27.31
CA ALA A 121 35.22 -5.25 -25.86
C ALA A 121 34.23 -4.17 -25.41
N LEU A 122 33.37 -4.52 -24.46
CA LEU A 122 32.47 -3.59 -23.79
C LEU A 122 33.28 -2.77 -22.76
N GLY A 123 33.16 -1.45 -22.83
CA GLY A 123 33.90 -0.55 -21.96
C GLY A 123 33.42 -0.63 -20.51
N PHE A 124 34.35 -0.79 -19.57
CA PHE A 124 34.02 -0.84 -18.14
C PHE A 124 35.07 -0.11 -17.30
N ASN A 125 34.63 0.91 -16.56
CA ASN A 125 35.44 1.61 -15.56
C ASN A 125 35.19 1.00 -14.18
N ARG A 126 36.27 0.73 -13.44
CA ARG A 126 36.19 0.29 -12.05
C ARG A 126 35.69 1.43 -11.15
N SER A 127 35.07 1.05 -10.04
CA SER A 127 34.50 2.00 -9.09
C SER A 127 35.56 2.78 -8.34
N GLU A 128 35.22 3.96 -7.84
CA GLU A 128 35.99 4.65 -6.81
C GLU A 128 35.98 3.82 -5.52
N PHE A 129 37.04 3.86 -4.73
CA PHE A 129 37.12 3.15 -3.45
C PHE A 129 37.85 4.01 -2.41
N LEU A 130 37.65 3.70 -1.14
CA LEU A 130 38.21 4.45 -0.03
C LEU A 130 39.74 4.53 -0.11
N SER A 131 40.28 5.73 0.11
CA SER A 131 41.72 5.95 0.14
C SER A 131 42.39 5.07 1.20
N GLY A 132 43.46 4.38 0.81
CA GLY A 132 44.20 3.46 1.68
C GLY A 132 43.59 2.06 1.80
N ALA A 133 42.44 1.77 1.20
CA ALA A 133 41.91 0.42 1.07
C ALA A 133 42.52 -0.33 -0.13
N GLY A 134 42.23 -1.63 -0.26
CA GLY A 134 42.66 -2.44 -1.41
C GLY A 134 44.14 -2.83 -1.40
N THR A 135 44.75 -2.93 -0.22
CA THR A 135 46.19 -3.23 -0.08
C THR A 135 46.48 -4.73 -0.03
N ASP A 136 45.60 -5.51 0.61
CA ASP A 136 45.79 -6.94 0.89
C ASP A 136 44.48 -7.58 1.40
N ALA A 137 44.52 -8.88 1.68
CA ALA A 137 43.39 -9.69 2.20
C ALA A 137 42.74 -9.16 3.49
N GLY A 138 43.49 -8.47 4.36
CA GLY A 138 42.98 -7.87 5.58
C GLY A 138 42.42 -6.47 5.39
N ASN A 139 42.69 -5.85 4.24
CA ASN A 139 42.22 -4.52 3.88
C ASN A 139 41.85 -4.48 2.38
N PRO A 140 40.80 -5.21 1.97
CA PRO A 140 40.34 -5.24 0.59
C PRO A 140 39.82 -3.87 0.17
N ARG A 141 39.52 -3.69 -1.12
CA ARG A 141 38.86 -2.47 -1.58
C ARG A 141 37.50 -2.33 -0.87
N GLN A 142 37.30 -1.13 -0.31
CA GLN A 142 36.11 -0.72 0.43
C GLN A 142 35.51 0.49 -0.26
N PHE A 143 34.18 0.60 -0.22
CA PHE A 143 33.43 1.60 -0.96
C PHE A 143 32.70 2.51 0.03
N LYS A 144 32.37 3.71 -0.41
CA LYS A 144 31.46 4.61 0.31
C LYS A 144 30.16 4.69 -0.44
N ASN A 145 29.08 4.91 0.29
CA ASN A 145 27.84 5.39 -0.31
C ASN A 145 27.97 6.90 -0.52
N GLU A 146 27.79 7.39 -1.74
CA GLU A 146 27.94 8.81 -2.05
C GLU A 146 26.73 9.64 -1.61
N ILE A 147 25.59 8.97 -1.42
CA ILE A 147 24.34 9.55 -0.92
C ILE A 147 24.00 8.97 0.47
N THR A 148 22.93 9.46 1.09
CA THR A 148 22.43 8.93 2.36
C THR A 148 21.95 7.50 2.19
N ALA A 149 21.95 6.71 3.26
CA ALA A 149 21.44 5.33 3.21
C ALA A 149 19.94 5.26 3.50
N PHE A 150 19.36 6.31 4.09
CA PHE A 150 18.01 6.29 4.61
C PHE A 150 16.98 6.47 3.49
N ILE A 151 15.73 6.08 3.78
CA ILE A 151 14.58 6.50 2.96
C ILE A 151 14.20 7.91 3.43
N ASP A 152 14.96 8.89 2.98
CA ASP A 152 14.88 10.29 3.41
C ASP A 152 14.69 11.29 2.27
N GLY A 153 14.41 10.78 1.06
CA GLY A 153 14.18 11.59 -0.12
C GLY A 153 15.41 12.40 -0.53
N SER A 154 16.62 11.97 -0.19
CA SER A 154 17.86 12.54 -0.71
C SER A 154 17.92 12.56 -2.23
N ASN A 155 17.20 11.64 -2.89
CA ASN A 155 17.01 11.70 -4.34
C ASN A 155 16.23 12.95 -4.81
N LEU A 156 15.45 13.60 -3.94
CA LEU A 156 14.74 14.86 -4.15
C LEU A 156 15.46 16.06 -3.54
N TYR A 157 15.96 15.92 -2.31
CA TYR A 157 16.50 16.99 -1.47
C TYR A 157 18.03 17.13 -1.53
N GLY A 158 18.71 16.14 -2.10
CA GLY A 158 20.16 16.06 -2.18
C GLY A 158 20.79 15.57 -0.88
N SER A 159 21.99 15.01 -1.00
CA SER A 159 22.75 14.44 0.13
C SER A 159 23.80 15.39 0.70
N ASP A 160 23.77 16.67 0.32
CA ASP A 160 24.66 17.70 0.83
C ASP A 160 23.97 19.08 0.90
N ALA A 161 24.44 19.92 1.83
CA ALA A 161 23.80 21.20 2.13
C ALA A 161 23.87 22.22 0.98
N ALA A 162 24.90 22.16 0.13
CA ALA A 162 25.02 23.08 -1.00
C ALA A 162 24.02 22.71 -2.10
N LYS A 163 23.85 21.41 -2.36
CA LYS A 163 22.84 20.91 -3.30
C LYS A 163 21.42 21.21 -2.81
N LEU A 164 21.12 20.90 -1.55
CA LEU A 164 19.83 21.23 -0.94
C LEU A 164 19.48 22.71 -1.10
N ALA A 165 20.41 23.61 -0.76
CA ALA A 165 20.18 25.05 -0.89
C ALA A 165 19.92 25.51 -2.33
N ALA A 166 20.52 24.84 -3.32
CA ALA A 166 20.34 25.17 -4.74
C ALA A 166 19.02 24.65 -5.33
N LEU A 167 18.36 23.71 -4.65
CA LEU A 167 17.10 23.10 -5.07
C LEU A 167 15.87 23.93 -4.71
N LEU A 168 15.98 24.82 -3.72
CA LEU A 168 14.87 25.65 -3.26
C LEU A 168 14.66 26.86 -4.18
N ALA A 169 13.39 27.18 -4.45
CA ALA A 169 13.04 28.38 -5.18
C ALA A 169 13.36 29.61 -4.30
N PRO A 170 13.99 30.66 -4.85
CA PRO A 170 14.53 31.76 -4.05
C PRO A 170 13.51 32.39 -3.09
N GLY A 171 13.83 32.39 -1.79
CA GLY A 171 12.99 33.00 -0.75
C GLY A 171 11.75 32.18 -0.37
N THR A 172 11.65 30.92 -0.80
CA THR A 172 10.51 30.05 -0.52
C THR A 172 10.97 28.71 0.06
N ALA A 173 10.03 27.94 0.59
CA ALA A 173 10.25 26.57 1.04
C ALA A 173 10.03 25.54 -0.09
N LYS A 174 9.68 25.99 -1.30
CA LYS A 174 9.30 25.12 -2.42
C LYS A 174 10.52 24.66 -3.22
N LEU A 175 10.50 23.43 -3.71
CA LEU A 175 11.45 22.90 -4.69
C LEU A 175 11.26 23.58 -6.05
N ARG A 176 12.37 23.80 -6.75
CA ARG A 176 12.40 24.41 -8.08
C ARG A 176 11.84 23.46 -9.14
N LEU A 177 10.72 23.85 -9.74
CA LEU A 177 10.16 23.25 -10.94
C LEU A 177 10.18 24.26 -12.09
N THR A 178 10.09 23.76 -13.32
CA THR A 178 9.78 24.57 -14.50
C THR A 178 8.33 25.05 -14.48
N GLY A 179 7.95 25.91 -15.42
CA GLY A 179 6.59 26.49 -15.46
C GLY A 179 5.47 25.47 -15.72
N ASP A 180 5.80 24.35 -16.34
CA ASP A 180 4.96 23.15 -16.55
C ASP A 180 5.04 22.15 -15.39
N GLY A 181 5.70 22.51 -14.27
CA GLY A 181 5.77 21.68 -13.08
C GLY A 181 6.67 20.45 -13.24
N THR A 182 7.63 20.44 -14.17
CA THR A 182 8.58 19.35 -14.39
C THR A 182 9.97 19.69 -13.80
N ILE A 183 10.88 18.72 -13.77
CA ILE A 183 12.25 18.94 -13.27
C ILE A 183 13.07 19.71 -14.30
N GLY A 184 13.51 20.91 -13.91
CA GLY A 184 14.34 21.75 -14.77
C GLY A 184 15.77 21.24 -14.94
N PHE A 185 16.48 21.86 -15.88
CA PHE A 185 17.89 21.59 -16.14
C PHE A 185 18.73 22.85 -16.04
N ALA A 186 19.79 22.79 -15.23
CA ALA A 186 20.65 23.94 -15.00
C ALA A 186 21.93 23.86 -15.83
N SER A 187 21.94 24.54 -16.97
CA SER A 187 23.14 24.69 -17.80
C SER A 187 24.17 25.58 -17.10
N ALA A 188 25.43 25.12 -17.04
CA ALA A 188 26.57 25.82 -16.44
C ALA A 188 26.47 26.10 -14.93
N ASP A 189 25.55 25.43 -14.22
CA ASP A 189 25.50 25.46 -12.76
C ASP A 189 26.53 24.47 -12.17
N PRO A 190 27.46 24.91 -11.31
CA PRO A 190 28.50 24.04 -10.73
C PRO A 190 27.95 22.99 -9.76
N VAL A 191 26.76 23.20 -9.18
CA VAL A 191 26.08 22.27 -8.28
C VAL A 191 25.47 21.12 -9.09
N PHE A 192 24.72 21.46 -10.14
CA PHE A 192 24.00 20.46 -10.95
C PHE A 192 24.84 19.89 -12.10
N ARG A 193 25.93 20.56 -12.52
CA ARG A 193 26.88 20.10 -13.56
C ARG A 193 26.21 19.74 -14.89
N ASN A 194 25.29 20.59 -15.37
CA ASN A 194 24.43 20.32 -16.54
C ASN A 194 23.47 19.12 -16.33
N GLY A 195 23.19 18.78 -15.08
CA GLY A 195 22.30 17.74 -14.60
C GLY A 195 20.91 18.26 -14.21
N PRO A 196 20.01 17.34 -13.82
CA PRO A 196 18.66 17.67 -13.40
C PRO A 196 18.70 18.50 -12.11
N VAL A 197 17.78 19.45 -11.99
CA VAL A 197 17.62 20.28 -10.78
C VAL A 197 16.79 19.51 -9.76
N THR A 198 17.37 18.42 -9.26
CA THR A 198 16.82 17.56 -8.19
C THR A 198 17.95 16.95 -7.36
N GLY A 199 17.61 16.23 -6.29
CA GLY A 199 18.54 15.69 -5.29
C GLY A 199 19.52 14.65 -5.85
N ASP A 200 19.10 13.85 -6.83
CA ASP A 200 19.91 12.84 -7.48
C ASP A 200 20.39 13.29 -8.88
N THR A 201 21.60 12.90 -9.27
CA THR A 201 22.18 13.28 -10.58
C THR A 201 21.76 12.39 -11.75
N ARG A 202 21.14 11.25 -11.47
CA ARG A 202 20.67 10.23 -12.41
C ARG A 202 19.17 10.34 -12.67
N ALA A 203 18.49 11.33 -12.08
CA ALA A 203 17.03 11.49 -12.17
C ALA A 203 16.48 11.58 -13.61
N ASP A 204 17.30 11.98 -14.58
CA ASP A 204 16.91 12.05 -16.00
C ASP A 204 17.39 10.83 -16.82
N GLU A 205 17.78 9.74 -16.16
CA GLU A 205 18.23 8.52 -16.84
C GLU A 205 17.19 8.05 -17.85
N ASN A 206 15.92 7.98 -17.45
CA ASN A 206 14.79 7.70 -18.33
C ASN A 206 13.58 8.60 -17.99
N VAL A 207 12.64 8.71 -18.93
CA VAL A 207 11.48 9.60 -18.80
C VAL A 207 10.52 9.22 -17.67
N ALA A 208 10.40 7.93 -17.31
CA ALA A 208 9.53 7.48 -16.23
C ALA A 208 10.11 7.85 -14.86
N LEU A 209 11.42 7.66 -14.67
CA LEU A 209 12.12 8.13 -13.48
C LEU A 209 12.03 9.66 -13.33
N LEU A 210 12.26 10.41 -14.41
CA LEU A 210 12.15 11.88 -14.38
C LEU A 210 10.74 12.35 -14.00
N SER A 211 9.72 11.62 -14.45
CA SER A 211 8.31 11.85 -14.10
C SER A 211 8.06 11.62 -12.61
N MET A 212 8.67 10.58 -12.02
CA MET A 212 8.58 10.29 -10.58
C MET A 212 9.24 11.40 -9.73
N HIS A 213 10.40 11.91 -10.14
CA HIS A 213 11.04 13.05 -9.46
C HIS A 213 10.16 14.32 -9.52
N ALA A 214 9.55 14.61 -10.68
CA ALA A 214 8.63 15.73 -10.81
C ALA A 214 7.40 15.56 -9.90
N LEU A 215 6.83 14.35 -9.86
CA LEU A 215 5.67 14.01 -9.03
C LEU A 215 5.91 14.33 -7.55
N PHE A 216 7.00 13.82 -6.97
CA PHE A 216 7.28 14.05 -5.54
C PHE A 216 7.77 15.47 -5.23
N ALA A 217 8.38 16.16 -6.20
CA ALA A 217 8.67 17.58 -6.04
C ALA A 217 7.38 18.44 -6.04
N ARG A 218 6.36 18.04 -6.80
CA ARG A 218 5.01 18.62 -6.71
C ARG A 218 4.37 18.33 -5.35
N GLU A 219 4.49 17.09 -4.85
CA GLU A 219 3.92 16.71 -3.54
C GLU A 219 4.53 17.53 -2.40
N HIS A 220 5.86 17.72 -2.39
CA HIS A 220 6.51 18.62 -1.45
C HIS A 220 5.93 20.04 -1.53
N ASN A 221 5.81 20.58 -2.74
CA ASN A 221 5.32 21.94 -2.96
C ASN A 221 3.84 22.13 -2.56
N ARG A 222 3.02 21.08 -2.72
CA ARG A 222 1.63 21.01 -2.26
C ARG A 222 1.58 21.07 -0.74
N ILE A 223 2.33 20.21 -0.05
CA ILE A 223 2.38 20.17 1.42
C ILE A 223 2.91 21.49 2.00
N VAL A 224 3.92 22.13 1.37
CA VAL A 224 4.37 23.48 1.77
C VAL A 224 3.22 24.49 1.73
N ALA A 225 2.41 24.46 0.67
CA ALA A 225 1.28 25.38 0.53
C ALA A 225 0.18 25.12 1.57
N GLU A 226 -0.05 23.84 1.92
CA GLU A 226 -1.01 23.47 2.97
C GLU A 226 -0.54 23.89 4.35
N LEU A 227 0.74 23.70 4.68
CA LEU A 227 1.33 24.18 5.93
C LEU A 227 1.26 25.71 6.04
N GLU A 228 1.59 26.43 4.97
CA GLU A 228 1.51 27.89 4.92
C GLU A 228 0.07 28.40 5.06
N ALA A 229 -0.91 27.67 4.51
CA ALA A 229 -2.32 28.00 4.67
C ALA A 229 -2.84 27.70 6.09
N ALA A 230 -2.39 26.61 6.70
CA ALA A 230 -2.77 26.20 8.05
C ALA A 230 -2.19 27.13 9.13
N ASP A 231 -0.93 27.55 8.98
CA ASP A 231 -0.28 28.53 9.85
C ASP A 231 0.63 29.49 9.05
N PRO A 232 0.11 30.68 8.67
CA PRO A 232 0.88 31.72 8.00
C PRO A 232 2.04 32.31 8.82
N GLY A 233 2.15 31.96 10.11
CA GLY A 233 3.23 32.39 11.00
C GLY A 233 4.52 31.58 10.85
N LEU A 234 4.48 30.44 10.16
CA LEU A 234 5.63 29.57 9.97
C LEU A 234 6.73 30.24 9.11
N THR A 235 7.97 30.06 9.53
CA THR A 235 9.14 30.48 8.76
C THR A 235 9.37 29.56 7.57
N THR A 236 10.12 30.05 6.57
CA THR A 236 10.53 29.23 5.41
C THR A 236 11.23 27.92 5.80
N ALA A 237 12.01 27.93 6.89
CA ALA A 237 12.69 26.73 7.37
C ALA A 237 11.71 25.73 7.99
N GLU A 238 10.73 26.21 8.78
CA GLU A 238 9.70 25.36 9.39
C GLU A 238 8.78 24.75 8.32
N LEU A 239 8.38 25.55 7.31
CA LEU A 239 7.61 25.06 6.16
C LEU A 239 8.36 23.96 5.41
N PHE A 240 9.65 24.18 5.12
CA PHE A 240 10.46 23.22 4.38
C PHE A 240 10.64 21.90 5.16
N GLU A 241 11.06 21.97 6.42
CA GLU A 241 11.29 20.77 7.24
C GLU A 241 9.98 20.05 7.56
N GLY A 242 8.89 20.79 7.75
CA GLY A 242 7.55 20.22 7.92
C GLY A 242 7.07 19.45 6.69
N ALA A 243 7.28 20.00 5.49
CA ALA A 243 6.92 19.33 4.24
C ALA A 243 7.84 18.14 3.96
N ARG A 244 9.15 18.32 4.14
CA ARG A 244 10.14 17.24 4.00
C ARG A 244 9.82 16.05 4.89
N ALA A 245 9.49 16.28 6.16
CA ALA A 245 9.14 15.20 7.10
C ALA A 245 7.96 14.35 6.64
N ARG A 246 6.94 14.98 6.04
CA ARG A 246 5.74 14.30 5.53
C ARG A 246 6.01 13.54 4.26
N VAL A 247 6.78 14.12 3.33
CA VAL A 247 7.24 13.40 2.14
C VAL A 247 8.10 12.20 2.53
N GLU A 248 9.01 12.32 3.50
CA GLU A 248 9.77 11.19 4.03
C GLU A 248 8.84 10.09 4.58
N ALA A 249 7.80 10.45 5.33
CA ALA A 249 6.81 9.50 5.83
C ALA A 249 6.04 8.78 4.70
N ILE A 250 5.64 9.51 3.66
CA ILE A 250 4.95 8.93 2.48
C ILE A 250 5.89 7.98 1.72
N LEU A 251 7.15 8.34 1.50
CA LEU A 251 8.14 7.46 0.86
C LEU A 251 8.34 6.17 1.67
N GLN A 252 8.38 6.28 3.00
CA GLN A 252 8.50 5.14 3.91
C GLN A 252 7.25 4.26 3.87
N ALA A 253 6.06 4.86 3.89
CA ALA A 253 4.77 4.16 3.82
C ALA A 253 4.64 3.36 2.52
N ILE A 254 4.77 4.00 1.35
CA ILE A 254 4.70 3.32 0.04
C ILE A 254 5.75 2.21 -0.04
N THR A 255 6.95 2.42 0.51
CA THR A 255 7.99 1.39 0.50
C THR A 255 7.63 0.18 1.35
N TYR A 256 7.18 0.37 2.59
CA TYR A 256 6.99 -0.72 3.54
C TYR A 256 5.63 -1.40 3.46
N ASN A 257 4.59 -0.66 3.06
CA ASN A 257 3.22 -1.15 2.99
C ASN A 257 2.88 -1.71 1.61
N ASP A 258 3.43 -1.13 0.54
CA ASP A 258 3.02 -1.50 -0.83
C ASP A 258 4.14 -2.23 -1.57
N PHE A 259 5.35 -1.65 -1.62
CA PHE A 259 6.43 -2.15 -2.47
C PHE A 259 7.14 -3.39 -1.91
N LEU A 260 7.57 -3.36 -0.65
CA LEU A 260 8.33 -4.47 -0.06
C LEU A 260 7.52 -5.76 0.03
N PRO A 261 6.23 -5.77 0.44
CA PRO A 261 5.44 -7.00 0.49
C PRO A 261 5.38 -7.74 -0.84
N ILE A 262 5.37 -7.04 -1.97
CA ILE A 262 5.45 -7.64 -3.32
C ILE A 262 6.75 -8.45 -3.49
N LEU A 263 7.88 -7.91 -3.03
CA LEU A 263 9.19 -8.53 -3.24
C LEU A 263 9.49 -9.63 -2.21
N ILE A 264 9.26 -9.37 -0.92
CA ILE A 264 9.69 -10.23 0.18
C ILE A 264 8.53 -10.96 0.89
N GLY A 265 7.30 -10.69 0.50
CA GLY A 265 6.09 -11.26 1.10
C GLY A 265 5.57 -10.44 2.28
N GLU A 266 4.26 -10.52 2.50
CA GLU A 266 3.57 -9.87 3.61
C GLU A 266 4.16 -10.23 4.98
N GLY A 267 4.29 -9.21 5.85
CA GLY A 267 4.81 -9.38 7.22
C GLY A 267 6.25 -9.90 7.31
N ALA A 268 7.05 -9.81 6.24
CA ALA A 268 8.42 -10.31 6.23
C ALA A 268 9.39 -9.51 7.12
N ILE A 269 9.14 -8.22 7.29
CA ILE A 269 9.85 -7.37 8.25
C ILE A 269 8.99 -7.30 9.52
N ALA A 270 9.59 -7.58 10.68
CA ALA A 270 8.90 -7.54 11.96
C ALA A 270 8.38 -6.13 12.27
N GLU A 271 7.35 -6.00 13.10
CA GLU A 271 6.83 -4.70 13.56
C GLU A 271 7.94 -3.81 14.16
N TYR A 272 7.77 -2.50 14.05
CA TYR A 272 8.75 -1.54 14.53
C TYR A 272 8.71 -1.44 16.07
N GLU A 273 9.86 -1.62 16.71
CA GLU A 273 10.01 -1.57 18.17
C GLU A 273 10.64 -0.25 18.66
N GLY A 274 10.78 0.75 17.79
CA GLY A 274 11.45 2.01 18.09
C GLY A 274 12.90 2.08 17.60
N PHE A 275 13.45 3.30 17.57
CA PHE A 275 14.79 3.58 17.08
C PHE A 275 15.87 2.93 17.95
N ARG A 276 16.83 2.26 17.29
CA ARG A 276 17.93 1.53 17.92
C ARG A 276 19.28 2.11 17.50
N PRO A 277 19.90 2.99 18.31
CA PRO A 277 21.14 3.69 17.92
C PRO A 277 22.36 2.78 17.73
N ALA A 278 22.30 1.53 18.18
CA ALA A 278 23.36 0.54 17.97
C ALA A 278 23.24 -0.19 16.61
N VAL A 279 22.09 -0.09 15.93
CA VAL A 279 21.91 -0.65 14.59
C VAL A 279 22.69 0.20 13.59
N ASN A 280 23.44 -0.47 12.71
CA ASN A 280 24.17 0.20 11.65
C ASN A 280 23.33 0.22 10.36
N PRO A 281 22.81 1.38 9.92
CA PRO A 281 21.98 1.48 8.73
C PRO A 281 22.78 1.47 7.42
N ALA A 282 24.11 1.41 7.47
CA ALA A 282 24.94 1.45 6.26
C ALA A 282 24.48 0.46 5.19
N ILE A 283 24.48 0.90 3.94
CA ILE A 283 24.19 0.04 2.79
C ILE A 283 25.23 -1.08 2.73
N SER A 284 24.75 -2.32 2.62
CA SER A 284 25.63 -3.45 2.33
C SER A 284 26.03 -3.46 0.86
N LEU A 285 27.26 -3.88 0.59
CA LEU A 285 27.79 -3.95 -0.76
C LEU A 285 27.02 -4.99 -1.58
N GLU A 286 26.64 -6.11 -0.97
CA GLU A 286 25.82 -7.14 -1.61
C GLU A 286 24.48 -6.56 -2.07
N PHE A 287 23.80 -5.80 -1.20
CA PHE A 287 22.52 -5.16 -1.51
C PHE A 287 22.62 -4.25 -2.75
N SER A 288 23.45 -3.20 -2.68
CA SER A 288 23.60 -2.18 -3.74
C SER A 288 24.19 -2.72 -5.05
N THR A 289 25.06 -3.71 -4.96
CA THR A 289 25.84 -4.18 -6.12
C THR A 289 25.18 -5.36 -6.84
N ALA A 290 24.40 -6.17 -6.14
CA ALA A 290 23.75 -7.33 -6.71
C ALA A 290 22.25 -7.32 -6.44
N ILE A 291 21.82 -7.40 -5.19
CA ILE A 291 20.42 -7.74 -4.88
C ILE A 291 19.45 -6.69 -5.42
N TYR A 292 19.65 -5.40 -5.12
CA TYR A 292 18.71 -4.34 -5.51
C TYR A 292 18.70 -4.02 -7.01
N ARG A 293 19.65 -4.61 -7.75
CA ARG A 293 19.67 -4.61 -9.23
C ARG A 293 18.69 -5.59 -9.86
N LEU A 294 17.87 -6.27 -9.05
CA LEU A 294 16.75 -7.09 -9.50
C LEU A 294 15.83 -6.32 -10.46
N GLY A 295 15.66 -5.01 -10.26
CA GLY A 295 14.79 -4.17 -11.08
C GLY A 295 15.15 -4.17 -12.57
N HIS A 296 16.39 -4.49 -12.94
CA HIS A 296 16.80 -4.59 -14.35
C HIS A 296 16.11 -5.72 -15.13
N THR A 297 15.55 -6.72 -14.43
CA THR A 297 14.82 -7.85 -15.04
C THR A 297 13.35 -7.52 -15.26
N LEU A 298 12.80 -6.63 -14.42
CA LEU A 298 11.41 -6.15 -14.48
C LEU A 298 11.15 -5.14 -15.61
N LEU A 299 12.20 -4.64 -16.28
CA LEU A 299 12.09 -3.55 -17.25
C LEU A 299 11.22 -3.94 -18.46
N SER A 300 10.19 -3.14 -18.71
CA SER A 300 9.32 -3.28 -19.87
C SER A 300 10.01 -2.76 -21.13
N PRO A 301 9.86 -3.42 -22.30
CA PRO A 301 10.50 -2.97 -23.55
C PRO A 301 9.90 -1.68 -24.09
N THR A 302 8.75 -1.26 -23.58
CA THR A 302 8.01 -0.08 -24.02
C THR A 302 7.60 0.76 -22.82
N ILE A 303 7.82 2.08 -22.89
CA ILE A 303 7.19 3.08 -22.04
C ILE A 303 5.88 3.49 -22.69
N ALA A 304 4.77 3.00 -22.13
CA ALA A 304 3.46 3.40 -22.58
C ALA A 304 3.17 4.86 -22.22
N ARG A 305 2.49 5.56 -23.12
CA ARG A 305 2.01 6.93 -22.90
C ARG A 305 0.54 6.98 -23.29
N MET A 306 -0.31 7.18 -22.29
CA MET A 306 -1.75 7.00 -22.40
C MET A 306 -2.49 8.34 -22.26
N ASN A 307 -3.67 8.49 -22.86
CA ASN A 307 -4.64 9.56 -22.60
C ASN A 307 -5.68 9.11 -21.57
N GLU A 308 -6.48 10.02 -21.00
CA GLU A 308 -7.48 9.65 -19.98
C GLU A 308 -8.48 8.61 -20.50
N ASP A 309 -8.78 8.64 -21.80
CA ASP A 309 -9.68 7.69 -22.46
C ASP A 309 -9.07 6.29 -22.70
N GLY A 310 -7.84 6.04 -22.23
CA GLY A 310 -7.10 4.78 -22.44
C GLY A 310 -6.41 4.68 -23.80
N SER A 311 -6.61 5.63 -24.71
CA SER A 311 -5.91 5.64 -26.00
C SER A 311 -4.44 6.03 -25.86
N THR A 312 -3.59 5.61 -26.80
CA THR A 312 -2.19 6.08 -26.84
C THR A 312 -2.14 7.55 -27.25
N VAL A 313 -1.26 8.33 -26.61
CA VAL A 313 -1.00 9.73 -27.01
C VAL A 313 -0.62 9.82 -28.49
N ALA A 314 -0.88 10.96 -29.14
CA ALA A 314 -0.61 11.14 -30.58
C ALA A 314 0.86 10.91 -30.98
N GLN A 315 1.79 11.11 -30.04
CA GLN A 315 3.23 10.86 -30.20
C GLN A 315 3.61 9.38 -30.12
N GLY A 316 2.67 8.47 -29.81
CA GLY A 316 2.89 7.04 -29.67
C GLY A 316 3.54 6.62 -28.35
N ASN A 317 3.86 5.33 -28.20
CA ASN A 317 4.69 4.84 -27.11
C ASN A 317 6.20 4.99 -27.44
N LEU A 318 7.07 4.82 -26.45
CA LEU A 318 8.53 4.80 -26.66
C LEU A 318 9.08 3.40 -26.41
N ALA A 319 9.99 2.92 -27.24
CA ALA A 319 10.85 1.81 -26.85
C ALA A 319 11.73 2.26 -25.67
N LEU A 320 12.04 1.36 -24.72
CA LEU A 320 12.82 1.74 -23.54
C LEU A 320 14.20 2.30 -23.93
N ARG A 321 14.85 1.73 -24.95
CA ARG A 321 16.14 2.26 -25.47
C ARG A 321 16.07 3.73 -25.89
N ASP A 322 14.90 4.17 -26.35
CA ASP A 322 14.64 5.52 -26.83
C ASP A 322 14.04 6.39 -25.73
N ALA A 323 13.87 5.89 -24.50
CA ALA A 323 13.41 6.65 -23.35
C ALA A 323 14.59 7.23 -22.54
N PHE A 324 15.81 6.77 -22.78
CA PHE A 324 16.97 7.21 -22.02
C PHE A 324 17.38 8.65 -22.38
N GLN A 325 17.58 9.48 -21.36
CA GLN A 325 17.99 10.89 -21.47
C GLN A 325 17.09 11.75 -22.39
N GLN A 326 15.83 11.35 -22.59
CA GLN A 326 14.88 12.06 -23.47
C GLN A 326 13.99 13.06 -22.72
N ARG A 327 14.61 14.06 -22.08
CA ARG A 327 13.90 15.05 -21.25
C ARG A 327 12.79 15.78 -21.99
N GLY A 328 13.01 16.10 -23.27
CA GLY A 328 12.04 16.79 -24.12
C GLY A 328 10.74 16.02 -24.31
N VAL A 329 10.70 14.71 -24.04
CA VAL A 329 9.46 13.93 -24.01
C VAL A 329 8.58 14.37 -22.85
N VAL A 330 9.14 14.46 -21.64
CA VAL A 330 8.40 14.87 -20.44
C VAL A 330 7.93 16.31 -20.56
N GLU A 331 8.78 17.20 -21.09
CA GLU A 331 8.42 18.61 -21.38
C GLU A 331 7.29 18.72 -22.42
N GLN A 332 7.15 17.74 -23.33
CA GLN A 332 6.15 17.76 -24.39
C GLN A 332 4.80 17.16 -23.95
N THR A 333 4.82 16.06 -23.20
CA THR A 333 3.61 15.28 -22.89
C THR A 333 3.18 15.37 -21.43
N GLY A 334 3.91 16.11 -20.59
CA GLY A 334 3.73 16.07 -19.15
C GLY A 334 4.15 14.73 -18.54
N ILE A 335 3.85 14.57 -17.26
CA ILE A 335 4.13 13.34 -16.50
C ILE A 335 2.92 12.40 -16.50
N GLU A 336 1.73 12.94 -16.68
CA GLU A 336 0.41 12.32 -16.52
C GLU A 336 0.27 11.10 -17.44
N ALA A 337 0.55 11.31 -18.74
CA ALA A 337 0.44 10.26 -19.74
C ALA A 337 1.43 9.10 -19.50
N ILE A 338 2.63 9.42 -18.99
CA ILE A 338 3.64 8.44 -18.64
C ILE A 338 3.20 7.67 -17.40
N LEU A 339 2.81 8.36 -16.32
CA LEU A 339 2.40 7.74 -15.06
C LEU A 339 1.19 6.80 -15.26
N ARG A 340 0.16 7.22 -16.03
CA ARG A 340 -0.96 6.34 -16.41
C ARG A 340 -0.51 5.15 -17.26
N GLY A 341 0.43 5.36 -18.19
CA GLY A 341 0.99 4.27 -18.97
C GLY A 341 1.72 3.25 -18.09
N MET A 342 2.54 3.72 -17.17
CA MET A 342 3.33 2.89 -16.26
C MET A 342 2.45 2.11 -15.27
N SER A 343 1.33 2.69 -14.80
CA SER A 343 0.36 1.99 -13.95
C SER A 343 -0.47 0.97 -14.71
N THR A 344 -0.67 1.15 -16.02
CA THR A 344 -1.51 0.27 -16.85
C THR A 344 -0.73 -0.91 -17.45
N THR A 345 0.54 -0.71 -17.81
CA THR A 345 1.34 -1.76 -18.47
C THR A 345 2.03 -2.66 -17.48
N ARG A 346 1.94 -3.98 -17.69
CA ARG A 346 2.67 -4.96 -16.88
C ARG A 346 4.18 -4.79 -17.04
N SER A 347 4.91 -4.96 -15.94
CA SER A 347 6.35 -5.14 -15.97
C SER A 347 6.71 -6.48 -16.62
N GLN A 348 7.99 -6.70 -16.92
CA GLN A 348 8.48 -8.06 -17.13
C GLN A 348 8.52 -8.85 -15.81
N GLU A 349 8.68 -10.16 -15.92
CA GLU A 349 8.86 -11.07 -14.79
C GLU A 349 10.15 -10.78 -14.01
N LEU A 350 10.15 -11.07 -12.69
CA LEU A 350 11.39 -11.09 -11.92
C LEU A 350 12.05 -12.45 -12.10
N ASP A 351 12.96 -12.54 -13.07
CA ASP A 351 13.63 -13.79 -13.41
C ASP A 351 15.06 -13.55 -13.90
N THR A 352 15.61 -14.51 -14.65
CA THR A 352 16.96 -14.39 -15.23
C THR A 352 16.96 -13.81 -16.63
N PHE A 353 15.84 -13.32 -17.16
CA PHE A 353 15.74 -12.76 -18.50
C PHE A 353 15.80 -11.23 -18.45
N ILE A 354 16.40 -10.62 -19.48
CA ILE A 354 16.50 -9.16 -19.61
C ILE A 354 16.21 -8.76 -21.06
N ILE A 355 15.37 -7.75 -21.24
CA ILE A 355 15.01 -7.20 -22.55
C ILE A 355 16.24 -6.71 -23.34
N GLU A 356 16.21 -6.90 -24.66
CA GLU A 356 17.33 -6.53 -25.54
C GLU A 356 17.67 -5.04 -25.53
N ASP A 357 16.69 -4.18 -25.26
CA ASP A 357 16.84 -2.74 -25.14
C ASP A 357 17.93 -2.35 -24.14
N VAL A 358 18.12 -3.13 -23.07
CA VAL A 358 19.20 -2.91 -22.10
C VAL A 358 20.29 -3.98 -22.11
N ARG A 359 19.99 -5.21 -22.57
CA ARG A 359 20.98 -6.30 -22.65
C ARG A 359 21.97 -6.14 -23.81
N SER A 360 21.57 -5.44 -24.86
CA SER A 360 22.36 -5.37 -26.11
C SER A 360 22.43 -3.96 -26.71
N LEU A 361 21.48 -3.09 -26.37
CA LEU A 361 21.22 -1.84 -27.11
C LEU A 361 21.31 -0.58 -26.25
N LEU A 362 21.66 -0.73 -24.97
CA LEU A 362 21.74 0.36 -24.01
C LEU A 362 22.73 1.44 -24.50
N PHE A 363 22.24 2.66 -24.70
CA PHE A 363 22.98 3.82 -25.23
C PHE A 363 23.63 3.63 -26.61
N GLY A 364 23.14 2.68 -27.42
CA GLY A 364 23.72 2.34 -28.73
C GLY A 364 23.35 3.29 -29.89
N GLY A 365 22.46 4.26 -29.67
CA GLY A 365 22.07 5.24 -30.70
C GLY A 365 21.48 4.61 -31.97
N GLY A 366 20.75 3.50 -31.83
CA GLY A 366 20.15 2.74 -32.94
C GLY A 366 20.98 1.54 -33.43
N GLY A 367 22.17 1.30 -32.87
CA GLY A 367 22.98 0.09 -33.08
C GLY A 367 23.33 -0.62 -31.76
N PRO A 368 24.23 -1.62 -31.78
CA PRO A 368 24.76 -2.24 -30.57
C PRO A 368 25.32 -1.19 -29.61
N GLY A 369 24.87 -1.24 -28.36
CA GLY A 369 25.27 -0.31 -27.30
C GLY A 369 26.24 -0.96 -26.32
N THR A 370 25.78 -1.16 -25.09
CA THR A 370 26.43 -2.01 -24.09
C THR A 370 25.49 -3.12 -23.63
N ASP A 371 25.94 -3.95 -22.69
CA ASP A 371 25.18 -5.04 -22.10
C ASP A 371 25.03 -4.85 -20.58
N LEU A 372 23.83 -4.51 -20.13
CA LEU A 372 23.57 -4.24 -18.71
C LEU A 372 23.78 -5.48 -17.82
N ALA A 373 23.45 -6.69 -18.30
CA ALA A 373 23.64 -7.91 -17.53
C ALA A 373 25.13 -8.22 -17.35
N ALA A 374 25.91 -8.12 -18.44
CA ALA A 374 27.36 -8.29 -18.38
C ALA A 374 28.02 -7.21 -17.50
N LEU A 375 27.54 -5.97 -17.55
CA LEU A 375 28.01 -4.88 -16.67
C LEU A 375 27.69 -5.15 -15.19
N ASN A 376 26.52 -5.73 -14.86
CA ASN A 376 26.17 -6.09 -13.49
C ASN A 376 27.05 -7.20 -12.93
N ILE A 377 27.27 -8.26 -13.71
CA ILE A 377 28.19 -9.36 -13.35
C ILE A 377 29.60 -8.79 -13.12
N GLN A 378 30.10 -7.98 -14.06
CA GLN A 378 31.42 -7.38 -13.96
C GLN A 378 31.54 -6.40 -12.78
N ARG A 379 30.47 -5.67 -12.43
CA ARG A 379 30.45 -4.81 -11.24
C ARG A 379 30.49 -5.61 -9.95
N GLY A 380 29.76 -6.73 -9.86
CA GLY A 380 29.89 -7.66 -8.74
C GLY A 380 31.32 -8.16 -8.57
N ARG A 381 31.99 -8.47 -9.68
CA ARG A 381 33.41 -8.87 -9.67
C ARG A 381 34.36 -7.72 -9.30
N ASP A 382 34.08 -6.50 -9.73
CA ASP A 382 34.83 -5.28 -9.38
C ASP A 382 34.77 -4.95 -7.91
N HIS A 383 33.60 -5.13 -7.31
CA HIS A 383 33.33 -4.92 -5.89
C HIS A 383 33.77 -6.11 -5.03
N GLY A 384 34.27 -7.18 -5.65
CA GLY A 384 34.72 -8.38 -4.95
C GLY A 384 33.58 -9.03 -4.17
N LEU A 385 32.40 -9.15 -4.76
CA LEU A 385 31.31 -9.91 -4.18
C LEU A 385 31.66 -11.40 -4.10
N PRO A 386 31.19 -12.10 -3.05
CA PRO A 386 31.35 -13.56 -2.96
C PRO A 386 30.58 -14.27 -4.09
N THR A 387 30.89 -15.55 -4.29
CA THR A 387 30.03 -16.44 -5.08
C THR A 387 28.66 -16.58 -4.40
N TYR A 388 27.66 -17.03 -5.16
CA TYR A 388 26.33 -17.31 -4.63
C TYR A 388 26.37 -18.26 -3.41
N ASN A 389 27.12 -19.35 -3.47
CA ASN A 389 27.18 -20.32 -2.36
C ASN A 389 27.97 -19.80 -1.15
N GLU A 390 29.04 -19.04 -1.36
CA GLU A 390 29.74 -18.37 -0.26
C GLU A 390 28.82 -17.37 0.45
N MET A 391 28.02 -16.62 -0.30
CA MET A 391 27.05 -15.69 0.28
C MET A 391 25.97 -16.43 1.08
N ARG A 392 25.42 -17.51 0.53
CA ARG A 392 24.44 -18.34 1.25
C ARG A 392 24.99 -18.82 2.59
N VAL A 393 26.21 -19.35 2.61
CA VAL A 393 26.85 -19.80 3.84
C VAL A 393 27.05 -18.65 4.82
N ALA A 394 27.46 -17.47 4.35
CA ALA A 394 27.61 -16.28 5.18
C ALA A 394 26.29 -15.83 5.83
N LEU A 395 25.17 -15.98 5.13
CA LEU A 395 23.82 -15.74 5.63
C LEU A 395 23.27 -16.85 6.54
N GLY A 396 24.05 -17.90 6.82
CA GLY A 396 23.60 -19.07 7.58
C GLY A 396 22.66 -19.99 6.79
N LEU A 397 22.58 -19.82 5.47
CA LEU A 397 21.81 -20.67 4.56
C LEU A 397 22.65 -21.86 4.09
N GLY A 398 21.99 -22.96 3.74
CA GLY A 398 22.65 -24.12 3.16
C GLY A 398 23.13 -23.84 1.72
N ALA A 399 24.39 -24.18 1.43
CA ALA A 399 24.92 -24.17 0.07
C ALA A 399 24.14 -25.14 -0.84
N LYS A 400 23.94 -24.74 -2.10
CA LYS A 400 23.32 -25.56 -3.14
C LYS A 400 24.38 -26.42 -3.81
N THR A 401 24.06 -27.68 -4.09
CA THR A 401 24.99 -28.65 -4.69
C THR A 401 24.72 -28.92 -6.17
N SER A 402 23.63 -28.39 -6.73
CA SER A 402 23.29 -28.46 -8.15
C SER A 402 22.37 -27.33 -8.57
N PHE A 403 22.38 -26.96 -9.87
CA PHE A 403 21.52 -25.89 -10.40
C PHE A 403 20.02 -26.20 -10.27
N ALA A 404 19.63 -27.48 -10.30
CA ALA A 404 18.24 -27.91 -10.07
C ALA A 404 17.75 -27.70 -8.62
N GLN A 405 18.63 -27.34 -7.68
CA GLN A 405 18.22 -26.91 -6.34
C GLN A 405 18.04 -25.40 -6.24
N ILE A 406 18.45 -24.63 -7.25
CA ILE A 406 18.28 -23.17 -7.31
C ILE A 406 16.88 -22.85 -7.82
N THR A 407 16.49 -23.50 -8.92
CA THR A 407 15.17 -23.32 -9.55
C THR A 407 14.50 -24.64 -9.91
N GLY A 408 13.17 -24.66 -9.83
CA GLY A 408 12.30 -25.70 -10.35
C GLY A 408 12.14 -25.68 -11.87
N ASP A 409 12.56 -24.60 -12.55
CA ASP A 409 12.59 -24.53 -14.01
C ASP A 409 13.83 -25.26 -14.57
N ALA A 410 13.59 -26.40 -15.22
CA ALA A 410 14.65 -27.22 -15.80
C ALA A 410 15.41 -26.53 -16.94
N ALA A 411 14.79 -25.61 -17.67
CA ALA A 411 15.43 -24.86 -18.75
C ALA A 411 16.38 -23.79 -18.18
N ILE A 412 15.96 -23.05 -17.15
CA ILE A 412 16.84 -22.10 -16.45
C ILE A 412 18.00 -22.86 -15.78
N ALA A 413 17.74 -23.97 -15.09
CA ALA A 413 18.81 -24.79 -14.50
C ALA A 413 19.82 -25.29 -15.54
N ALA A 414 19.36 -25.65 -16.74
CA ALA A 414 20.22 -26.06 -17.85
C ALA A 414 21.07 -24.90 -18.39
N ARG A 415 20.49 -23.71 -18.57
CA ARG A 415 21.21 -22.49 -18.97
C ARG A 415 22.30 -22.11 -17.97
N LEU A 416 22.00 -22.14 -16.67
CA LEU A 416 22.99 -21.90 -15.63
C LEU A 416 24.11 -22.95 -15.69
N SER A 417 23.78 -24.22 -15.87
CA SER A 417 24.78 -25.28 -16.01
C SER A 417 25.66 -25.09 -17.23
N ALA A 418 25.11 -24.62 -18.36
CA ALA A 418 25.88 -24.33 -19.56
C ALA A 418 26.79 -23.12 -19.36
N ALA A 419 26.27 -22.03 -18.78
CA ALA A 419 27.00 -20.79 -18.56
C ALA A 419 28.17 -20.92 -17.58
N TYR A 420 28.16 -21.91 -16.69
CA TYR A 420 29.17 -22.13 -15.65
C TYR A 420 29.88 -23.48 -15.74
N ASP A 421 29.87 -24.14 -16.91
CA ASP A 421 30.54 -25.44 -17.14
C ASP A 421 30.12 -26.55 -16.15
N GLY A 422 28.89 -26.50 -15.64
CA GLY A 422 28.38 -27.41 -14.63
C GLY A 422 28.90 -27.17 -13.21
N ASP A 423 29.75 -26.16 -12.98
CA ASP A 423 30.37 -25.87 -11.70
C ASP A 423 29.62 -24.78 -10.92
N ILE A 424 28.71 -25.20 -10.04
CA ILE A 424 27.92 -24.30 -9.18
C ILE A 424 28.78 -23.47 -8.22
N SER A 425 30.02 -23.89 -7.92
CA SER A 425 30.88 -23.13 -7.02
C SER A 425 31.33 -21.80 -7.62
N LYS A 426 31.21 -21.63 -8.94
CA LYS A 426 31.59 -20.42 -9.68
C LYS A 426 30.46 -19.40 -9.85
N LEU A 427 29.23 -19.76 -9.47
CA LEU A 427 28.04 -18.96 -9.75
C LEU A 427 28.15 -17.56 -9.12
N ASP A 428 28.08 -16.52 -9.95
CA ASP A 428 28.06 -15.12 -9.48
C ASP A 428 26.79 -14.86 -8.65
N LEU A 429 26.92 -14.14 -7.53
CA LEU A 429 25.83 -13.89 -6.58
C LEU A 429 24.56 -13.34 -7.25
N TRP A 430 24.72 -12.34 -8.12
CA TRP A 430 23.58 -11.72 -8.79
C TRP A 430 22.80 -12.71 -9.68
N VAL A 431 23.52 -13.52 -10.45
CA VAL A 431 22.94 -14.53 -11.34
C VAL A 431 22.23 -15.62 -10.54
N GLY A 432 22.88 -16.14 -9.49
CA GLY A 432 22.32 -17.22 -8.68
C GLY A 432 21.11 -16.79 -7.86
N GLY A 433 21.08 -15.55 -7.37
CA GLY A 433 19.94 -15.08 -6.58
C GLY A 433 18.73 -14.67 -7.42
N LEU A 434 18.93 -14.15 -8.64
CA LEU A 434 17.83 -13.96 -9.61
C LEU A 434 17.19 -15.28 -10.05
N ALA A 435 17.99 -16.34 -10.11
CA ALA A 435 17.52 -17.64 -10.52
C ALA A 435 16.80 -18.42 -9.41
N GLU A 436 16.80 -17.98 -8.15
CA GLU A 436 16.15 -18.74 -7.09
C GLU A 436 14.62 -18.66 -7.19
N ASP A 437 13.95 -19.80 -7.03
CA ASP A 437 12.48 -19.81 -6.99
C ASP A 437 11.96 -18.92 -5.84
N PRO A 438 10.87 -18.15 -6.07
CA PRO A 438 10.27 -17.29 -5.06
C PRO A 438 9.86 -18.04 -3.79
N VAL A 439 10.00 -17.40 -2.63
CA VAL A 439 9.60 -17.98 -1.33
C VAL A 439 8.86 -16.96 -0.45
N GLY A 440 8.03 -17.45 0.46
CA GLY A 440 7.40 -16.62 1.49
C GLY A 440 6.32 -15.67 0.98
N GLY A 441 5.74 -15.94 -0.20
CA GLY A 441 4.65 -15.15 -0.78
C GLY A 441 5.08 -13.91 -1.56
N GLY A 442 6.37 -13.57 -1.59
CA GLY A 442 6.93 -12.52 -2.44
C GLY A 442 7.59 -13.08 -3.70
N MET A 443 8.15 -12.19 -4.52
CA MET A 443 8.87 -12.53 -5.76
C MET A 443 10.29 -13.08 -5.56
N LEU A 444 10.90 -12.87 -4.40
CA LEU A 444 12.32 -13.16 -4.22
C LEU A 444 12.60 -14.56 -3.69
N GLY A 445 13.64 -15.19 -4.24
CA GLY A 445 14.26 -16.38 -3.69
C GLY A 445 14.99 -16.13 -2.37
N GLN A 446 15.29 -17.22 -1.66
CA GLN A 446 15.72 -17.19 -0.26
C GLN A 446 16.92 -16.27 0.01
N THR A 447 17.94 -16.28 -0.84
CA THR A 447 19.18 -15.51 -0.64
C THR A 447 18.92 -14.01 -0.74
N PHE A 448 18.27 -13.56 -1.82
CA PHE A 448 17.94 -12.16 -2.04
C PHE A 448 16.95 -11.66 -0.99
N ARG A 449 15.92 -12.46 -0.68
CA ARG A 449 14.93 -12.16 0.36
C ARG A 449 15.60 -11.93 1.72
N THR A 450 16.56 -12.75 2.13
CA THR A 450 17.27 -12.57 3.40
C THR A 450 18.05 -11.25 3.45
N VAL A 451 18.74 -10.88 2.38
CA VAL A 451 19.51 -9.62 2.33
C VAL A 451 18.58 -8.40 2.29
N MET A 452 17.47 -8.48 1.56
CA MET A 452 16.44 -7.43 1.53
C MET A 452 15.88 -7.18 2.93
N ILE A 453 15.45 -8.24 3.63
CA ILE A 453 14.93 -8.13 5.00
C ILE A 453 15.97 -7.52 5.93
N ASP A 454 17.23 -7.99 5.87
CA ASP A 454 18.32 -7.41 6.69
C ASP A 454 18.51 -5.92 6.42
N GLN A 455 18.66 -5.53 5.14
CA GLN A 455 18.96 -4.16 4.77
C GLN A 455 17.82 -3.23 5.20
N PHE A 456 16.58 -3.51 4.82
CA PHE A 456 15.45 -2.64 5.17
C PHE A 456 15.20 -2.61 6.68
N THR A 457 15.32 -3.74 7.39
CA THR A 457 15.25 -3.72 8.87
C THR A 457 16.29 -2.77 9.48
N ARG A 458 17.55 -2.80 9.00
CA ARG A 458 18.59 -1.90 9.50
C ARG A 458 18.36 -0.44 9.12
N LEU A 459 17.80 -0.17 7.94
CA LEU A 459 17.44 1.17 7.51
C LEU A 459 16.38 1.77 8.42
N ARG A 460 15.31 1.02 8.70
CA ARG A 460 14.24 1.43 9.60
C ARG A 460 14.76 1.64 11.02
N ASP A 461 15.33 0.60 11.61
CA ASP A 461 15.62 0.57 13.03
C ASP A 461 16.84 1.44 13.39
N GLY A 462 17.70 1.71 12.41
CA GLY A 462 18.86 2.59 12.54
C GLY A 462 18.58 4.07 12.19
N ASP A 463 17.37 4.44 11.80
CA ASP A 463 17.01 5.82 11.46
C ASP A 463 16.38 6.54 12.66
N ALA A 464 17.06 7.56 13.18
CA ALA A 464 16.55 8.40 14.26
C ALA A 464 15.34 9.27 13.84
N PHE A 465 15.09 9.36 12.55
CA PHE A 465 14.03 10.18 11.94
C PHE A 465 12.94 9.31 11.28
N TRP A 466 12.91 8.01 11.58
CA TRP A 466 11.86 7.10 11.12
C TRP A 466 10.47 7.62 11.50
N SER A 467 9.54 7.64 10.55
CA SER A 467 8.27 8.37 10.68
C SER A 467 7.39 7.86 11.82
N GLU A 468 7.32 6.55 12.08
CA GLU A 468 6.57 5.99 13.24
C GLU A 468 7.08 6.52 14.59
N GLY A 469 8.38 6.84 14.68
CA GLY A 469 9.00 7.41 15.88
C GLY A 469 9.06 8.94 15.89
N ARG A 470 8.56 9.62 14.86
CA ARG A 470 8.81 11.05 14.63
C ARG A 470 7.84 11.98 15.38
N GLY A 471 6.76 11.41 15.94
CA GLY A 471 5.80 12.13 16.77
C GLY A 471 4.71 12.88 15.98
N PHE A 472 4.33 12.36 14.81
CA PHE A 472 3.12 12.80 14.12
C PHE A 472 1.87 12.57 14.99
N GLY A 473 0.87 13.45 14.87
CA GLY A 473 -0.42 13.24 15.54
C GLY A 473 -1.10 11.96 15.05
N GLY A 474 -1.92 11.29 15.88
CA GLY A 474 -2.46 9.97 15.55
C GLY A 474 -3.27 9.92 14.24
N GLU A 475 -4.05 10.96 13.95
CA GLU A 475 -4.84 11.07 12.72
C GLU A 475 -3.95 11.38 11.49
N GLU A 476 -3.07 12.38 11.60
CA GLU A 476 -2.12 12.72 10.54
C GLU A 476 -1.19 11.54 10.20
N PHE A 477 -0.69 10.84 11.21
CA PHE A 477 0.14 9.66 11.02
C PHE A 477 -0.60 8.58 10.23
N ALA A 478 -1.85 8.29 10.60
CA ALA A 478 -2.68 7.31 9.90
C ALA A 478 -2.91 7.69 8.44
N GLU A 479 -3.13 8.98 8.14
CA GLU A 479 -3.27 9.46 6.75
C GLU A 479 -1.96 9.36 5.95
N LEU A 480 -0.83 9.72 6.55
CA LEU A 480 0.48 9.60 5.91
C LEU A 480 0.85 8.14 5.62
N TRP A 481 0.56 7.24 6.55
CA TRP A 481 0.89 5.82 6.43
C TRP A 481 -0.11 4.99 5.63
N SER A 482 -1.28 5.53 5.32
CA SER A 482 -2.22 4.94 4.36
C SER A 482 -2.08 5.53 2.95
N THR A 483 -1.25 6.55 2.75
CA THR A 483 -1.05 7.17 1.43
C THR A 483 -0.32 6.21 0.49
N THR A 484 -0.95 5.90 -0.64
CA THR A 484 -0.42 5.05 -1.71
C THR A 484 0.30 5.88 -2.78
N ILE A 485 0.96 5.23 -3.73
CA ILE A 485 1.48 5.95 -4.91
C ILE A 485 0.34 6.50 -5.81
N ALA A 486 -0.82 5.85 -5.84
CA ALA A 486 -1.98 6.30 -6.60
C ALA A 486 -2.49 7.65 -6.04
N ASP A 487 -2.59 7.75 -4.72
CA ASP A 487 -2.91 9.00 -4.03
C ASP A 487 -1.98 10.15 -4.44
N VAL A 488 -0.65 9.90 -4.43
CA VAL A 488 0.33 10.93 -4.77
C VAL A 488 0.17 11.36 -6.23
N ILE A 489 -0.10 10.42 -7.15
CA ILE A 489 -0.38 10.72 -8.56
C ILE A 489 -1.61 11.62 -8.69
N LEU A 490 -2.74 11.22 -8.11
CA LEU A 490 -4.01 11.95 -8.21
C LEU A 490 -3.91 13.36 -7.59
N ARG A 491 -3.21 13.53 -6.47
CA ARG A 491 -3.07 14.83 -5.79
C ARG A 491 -2.15 15.83 -6.52
N ASN A 492 -1.28 15.35 -7.42
CA ASN A 492 -0.18 16.15 -8.01
C ASN A 492 -0.15 16.16 -9.53
N SER A 493 -1.25 15.74 -10.17
CA SER A 493 -1.35 15.65 -11.61
C SER A 493 -2.80 15.85 -12.05
N ASP A 494 -3.02 16.01 -13.35
CA ASP A 494 -4.37 16.10 -13.93
C ASP A 494 -4.96 14.71 -14.25
N VAL A 495 -4.40 13.63 -13.67
CA VAL A 495 -4.97 12.28 -13.78
C VAL A 495 -6.28 12.24 -13.00
N GLU A 496 -7.37 11.91 -13.69
CA GLU A 496 -8.72 11.96 -13.10
C GLU A 496 -9.02 10.70 -12.28
N VAL A 497 -8.68 9.53 -12.82
CA VAL A 497 -8.97 8.24 -12.20
C VAL A 497 -7.78 7.30 -12.37
N LEU A 498 -7.45 6.57 -11.31
CA LEU A 498 -6.44 5.52 -11.27
C LEU A 498 -6.95 4.37 -10.40
N GLN A 499 -6.47 3.15 -10.63
CA GLN A 499 -6.69 2.05 -9.70
C GLN A 499 -6.02 2.33 -8.34
N ASP A 500 -6.58 1.79 -7.26
CA ASP A 500 -6.12 2.03 -5.89
C ASP A 500 -4.68 1.55 -5.68
N ASP A 501 -4.37 0.33 -6.10
CA ASP A 501 -3.00 -0.18 -6.15
C ASP A 501 -2.39 0.01 -7.55
N ALA A 502 -1.68 1.12 -7.74
CA ALA A 502 -1.00 1.39 -9.00
C ALA A 502 0.24 0.51 -9.24
N PHE A 503 0.70 -0.30 -8.28
CA PHE A 503 1.68 -1.36 -8.52
C PHE A 503 1.08 -2.58 -9.20
N LEU A 504 -0.24 -2.70 -9.27
CA LEU A 504 -0.93 -3.68 -10.08
C LEU A 504 -1.34 -3.08 -11.42
N ALA A 505 -1.16 -3.85 -12.50
CA ALA A 505 -1.53 -3.44 -13.84
C ALA A 505 -3.02 -3.70 -14.10
N PHE A 506 -3.76 -2.63 -14.39
CA PHE A 506 -5.17 -2.68 -14.77
C PHE A 506 -5.32 -2.23 -16.21
N ALA A 507 -6.00 -3.03 -17.04
CA ALA A 507 -6.34 -2.62 -18.40
C ALA A 507 -7.36 -1.47 -18.33
N ARG A 508 -7.03 -0.33 -18.94
CA ARG A 508 -7.89 0.86 -18.90
C ARG A 508 -8.93 0.84 -20.03
N LEU A 509 -10.21 0.96 -19.67
CA LEU A 509 -11.33 1.19 -20.56
C LEU A 509 -12.08 2.43 -20.10
N ALA A 510 -12.36 3.37 -21.01
CA ALA A 510 -13.08 4.59 -20.68
C ALA A 510 -14.19 4.87 -21.70
N GLY A 511 -15.33 5.29 -21.20
CA GLY A 511 -16.46 5.83 -21.94
C GLY A 511 -16.27 7.31 -22.25
N GLY A 512 -17.33 7.93 -22.74
CA GLY A 512 -17.43 9.35 -22.98
C GLY A 512 -18.56 9.97 -22.15
N PRO A 513 -19.03 11.17 -22.53
CA PRO A 513 -20.08 11.88 -21.78
C PRO A 513 -21.51 11.41 -22.11
N GLY A 514 -21.69 10.22 -22.68
CA GLY A 514 -23.02 9.68 -22.98
C GLY A 514 -23.10 8.20 -22.63
N ALA A 515 -24.32 7.66 -22.59
CA ALA A 515 -24.58 6.28 -22.18
C ALA A 515 -23.75 5.24 -22.97
N ASP A 516 -22.83 4.60 -22.27
CA ASP A 516 -21.88 3.63 -22.76
C ASP A 516 -22.12 2.22 -22.19
N THR A 517 -21.51 1.23 -22.83
CA THR A 517 -21.50 -0.14 -22.33
C THR A 517 -20.10 -0.70 -22.47
N LEU A 518 -19.42 -0.85 -21.34
CA LEU A 518 -18.03 -1.30 -21.25
C LEU A 518 -17.98 -2.67 -20.58
N THR A 519 -17.10 -3.54 -21.06
CA THR A 519 -16.89 -4.87 -20.48
C THR A 519 -15.42 -5.19 -20.43
N GLY A 520 -14.92 -5.47 -19.23
CA GLY A 520 -13.54 -5.84 -18.94
C GLY A 520 -13.11 -7.14 -19.60
N GLY A 521 -11.80 -7.27 -19.81
CA GLY A 521 -11.16 -8.51 -20.25
C GLY A 521 -10.87 -9.45 -19.08
N ALA A 522 -10.22 -10.59 -19.34
CA ALA A 522 -9.89 -11.58 -18.31
C ALA A 522 -8.80 -11.14 -17.30
N GLY A 523 -8.14 -10.01 -17.54
CA GLY A 523 -7.22 -9.39 -16.59
C GLY A 523 -7.96 -8.49 -15.59
N ARG A 524 -7.22 -7.83 -14.70
CA ARG A 524 -7.75 -6.69 -13.92
C ARG A 524 -8.03 -5.51 -14.84
N ASN A 525 -9.11 -4.79 -14.62
CA ASN A 525 -9.58 -3.71 -15.49
C ASN A 525 -9.93 -2.48 -14.67
N LEU A 526 -9.48 -1.32 -15.13
CA LEU A 526 -9.99 -0.03 -14.69
C LEU A 526 -11.01 0.43 -15.75
N ILE A 527 -12.28 0.45 -15.38
CA ILE A 527 -13.40 0.76 -16.29
C ILE A 527 -14.05 2.06 -15.82
N ILE A 528 -14.09 3.07 -16.68
CA ILE A 528 -14.58 4.42 -16.36
C ILE A 528 -15.75 4.75 -17.29
N GLY A 529 -16.94 5.02 -16.77
CA GLY A 529 -18.11 5.44 -17.55
C GLY A 529 -18.03 6.90 -17.98
N ALA A 530 -17.62 7.76 -17.05
CA ALA A 530 -17.50 9.20 -17.15
C ALA A 530 -18.83 9.94 -17.04
N GLY A 531 -19.64 10.02 -18.10
CA GLY A 531 -20.93 10.72 -18.00
C GLY A 531 -22.02 10.09 -18.85
N GLY A 532 -23.27 10.27 -18.45
CA GLY A 532 -24.39 9.53 -19.03
C GLY A 532 -24.69 8.26 -18.24
N ASN A 533 -25.75 7.54 -18.63
CA ASN A 533 -26.18 6.35 -17.91
C ASN A 533 -25.48 5.11 -18.47
N ASP A 534 -24.46 4.65 -17.77
CA ASP A 534 -23.51 3.67 -18.24
C ASP A 534 -23.79 2.25 -17.73
N ARG A 535 -23.32 1.26 -18.48
CA ARG A 535 -23.27 -0.13 -18.03
C ARG A 535 -21.83 -0.62 -18.03
N LEU A 536 -21.26 -0.78 -16.85
CA LEU A 536 -19.89 -1.23 -16.64
C LEU A 536 -19.88 -2.66 -16.10
N VAL A 537 -19.04 -3.52 -16.66
CA VAL A 537 -18.99 -4.93 -16.29
C VAL A 537 -17.55 -5.41 -16.20
N GLY A 538 -17.12 -5.86 -15.02
CA GLY A 538 -15.84 -6.50 -14.76
C GLY A 538 -15.79 -7.96 -15.22
N ALA A 539 -14.93 -8.75 -14.60
CA ALA A 539 -14.51 -10.07 -15.03
C ALA A 539 -14.36 -11.06 -13.85
N ALA A 540 -13.20 -11.68 -13.68
CA ALA A 540 -13.01 -12.75 -12.69
C ALA A 540 -11.82 -12.47 -11.75
N LEU A 541 -11.13 -11.36 -11.98
CA LEU A 541 -10.06 -10.84 -11.15
C LEU A 541 -10.53 -9.47 -10.65
N GLU A 542 -9.85 -8.96 -9.62
CA GLU A 542 -10.06 -7.60 -9.09
C GLU A 542 -10.15 -6.53 -10.18
N ASP A 543 -11.29 -5.87 -10.24
CA ASP A 543 -11.58 -4.79 -11.17
C ASP A 543 -11.94 -3.51 -10.41
N HIS A 544 -11.64 -2.36 -11.02
CA HIS A 544 -12.02 -1.05 -10.50
C HIS A 544 -12.98 -0.41 -11.51
N LEU A 545 -14.23 -0.21 -11.12
CA LEU A 545 -15.30 0.34 -11.94
C LEU A 545 -15.72 1.70 -11.38
N VAL A 546 -15.70 2.74 -12.21
CA VAL A 546 -16.13 4.10 -11.86
C VAL A 546 -17.25 4.52 -12.81
N GLY A 547 -18.48 4.70 -12.32
CA GLY A 547 -19.63 5.14 -13.09
C GLY A 547 -19.43 6.57 -13.60
N GLY A 548 -19.45 7.53 -12.68
CA GLY A 548 -19.28 8.95 -12.99
C GLY A 548 -20.61 9.70 -12.85
N ASP A 549 -20.93 10.59 -13.79
CA ASP A 549 -22.21 11.32 -13.79
C ASP A 549 -23.30 10.50 -14.50
N GLY A 550 -24.38 10.11 -13.84
CA GLY A 550 -25.49 9.43 -14.49
C GLY A 550 -26.19 8.43 -13.59
N ALA A 551 -27.19 7.74 -14.12
CA ALA A 551 -27.76 6.58 -13.43
C ALA A 551 -27.13 5.32 -14.01
N ASP A 552 -26.09 4.84 -13.35
CA ASP A 552 -25.17 3.83 -13.83
C ASP A 552 -25.47 2.43 -13.29
N ARG A 553 -24.95 1.42 -14.00
CA ARG A 553 -25.01 0.03 -13.57
C ARG A 553 -23.63 -0.60 -13.62
N LEU A 554 -23.08 -0.88 -12.44
CA LEU A 554 -21.77 -1.49 -12.25
C LEU A 554 -21.93 -2.95 -11.80
N GLU A 555 -21.14 -3.84 -12.39
CA GLU A 555 -21.16 -5.28 -12.12
C GLU A 555 -19.72 -5.81 -12.06
N GLY A 556 -19.15 -5.98 -10.86
CA GLY A 556 -17.76 -6.42 -10.65
C GLY A 556 -17.52 -7.85 -11.12
N ARG A 557 -18.47 -8.74 -10.77
CA ARG A 557 -18.47 -10.19 -10.96
C ARG A 557 -17.57 -10.87 -9.93
N GLY A 558 -16.49 -11.52 -10.34
CA GLY A 558 -15.63 -12.27 -9.42
C GLY A 558 -14.31 -11.55 -9.26
N GLY A 559 -13.71 -11.63 -8.08
CA GLY A 559 -12.55 -10.80 -7.76
C GLY A 559 -12.81 -10.07 -6.44
N ASN A 560 -11.86 -9.28 -5.96
CA ASN A 560 -12.16 -8.28 -4.93
C ASN A 560 -12.29 -6.97 -5.69
N ASP A 561 -13.50 -6.49 -5.94
CA ASP A 561 -13.73 -5.40 -6.88
C ASP A 561 -14.00 -4.09 -6.14
N THR A 562 -13.54 -2.96 -6.70
CA THR A 562 -13.94 -1.60 -6.26
C THR A 562 -14.96 -1.05 -7.26
N LEU A 563 -16.17 -0.75 -6.82
CA LEU A 563 -17.22 -0.12 -7.62
C LEU A 563 -17.60 1.21 -7.00
N LEU A 564 -17.41 2.29 -7.76
CA LEU A 564 -17.77 3.65 -7.39
C LEU A 564 -18.88 4.12 -8.34
N GLY A 565 -20.09 4.35 -7.82
CA GLY A 565 -21.25 4.82 -8.58
C GLY A 565 -21.01 6.22 -9.13
N GLY A 566 -20.86 7.19 -8.23
CA GLY A 566 -20.56 8.57 -8.61
C GLY A 566 -21.76 9.46 -8.31
N ALA A 567 -22.27 10.17 -9.32
CA ALA A 567 -23.39 11.08 -9.16
C ALA A 567 -24.60 10.63 -9.95
N GLY A 568 -25.72 10.38 -9.29
CA GLY A 568 -27.00 9.96 -9.84
C GLY A 568 -27.48 8.67 -9.20
N ASP A 569 -28.61 8.12 -9.65
CA ASP A 569 -29.23 6.95 -9.01
C ASP A 569 -28.61 5.65 -9.56
N ASP A 570 -27.63 5.11 -8.88
CA ASP A 570 -26.78 4.02 -9.36
C ASP A 570 -27.24 2.63 -8.93
N THR A 571 -26.69 1.62 -9.58
CA THR A 571 -26.88 0.21 -9.23
C THR A 571 -25.55 -0.52 -9.24
N LEU A 572 -25.11 -0.96 -8.06
CA LEU A 572 -23.85 -1.66 -7.87
C LEU A 572 -24.08 -3.14 -7.57
N LEU A 573 -23.30 -4.02 -8.19
CA LEU A 573 -23.30 -5.46 -7.91
C LEU A 573 -21.84 -5.93 -7.86
N GLY A 574 -21.28 -6.11 -6.66
CA GLY A 574 -19.92 -6.62 -6.47
C GLY A 574 -19.79 -8.03 -7.02
N GLY A 575 -20.46 -8.98 -6.38
CA GLY A 575 -20.51 -10.38 -6.80
C GLY A 575 -19.66 -11.24 -5.87
N PRO A 576 -19.06 -12.35 -6.34
CA PRO A 576 -18.12 -13.11 -5.52
C PRO A 576 -16.79 -12.38 -5.26
N GLY A 577 -16.68 -11.72 -4.11
CA GLY A 577 -15.43 -11.09 -3.69
C GLY A 577 -15.32 -10.80 -2.22
N ASN A 578 -14.31 -10.03 -1.84
CA ASN A 578 -14.39 -9.01 -0.80
C ASN A 578 -14.40 -7.68 -1.55
N ASP A 579 -15.59 -7.09 -1.73
CA ASP A 579 -15.78 -5.95 -2.63
C ASP A 579 -15.87 -4.62 -1.85
N ILE A 580 -15.51 -3.52 -2.49
CA ILE A 580 -15.76 -2.15 -2.05
C ILE A 580 -16.82 -1.57 -2.98
N LEU A 581 -17.95 -1.14 -2.42
CA LEU A 581 -19.12 -0.66 -3.14
C LEU A 581 -19.52 0.71 -2.56
N ASP A 582 -19.34 1.78 -3.33
CA ASP A 582 -19.69 3.16 -2.94
C ASP A 582 -20.72 3.72 -3.93
N GLY A 583 -21.92 4.03 -3.44
CA GLY A 583 -23.00 4.63 -4.23
C GLY A 583 -22.67 6.05 -4.70
N GLY A 584 -22.22 6.90 -3.79
CA GLY A 584 -21.90 8.30 -4.05
C GLY A 584 -23.06 9.25 -3.78
N ASP A 585 -23.33 10.18 -4.70
CA ASP A 585 -24.44 11.12 -4.61
C ASP A 585 -25.65 10.53 -5.33
N GLY A 586 -26.77 10.25 -4.67
CA GLY A 586 -27.89 9.65 -5.41
C GLY A 586 -28.99 9.07 -4.55
N ALA A 587 -29.84 8.25 -5.17
CA ALA A 587 -30.59 7.22 -4.47
C ALA A 587 -30.21 5.87 -5.07
N ASP A 588 -29.25 5.20 -4.46
CA ASP A 588 -28.49 4.11 -5.02
C ASP A 588 -29.04 2.74 -4.65
N VAL A 589 -28.68 1.73 -5.42
CA VAL A 589 -29.05 0.33 -5.15
C VAL A 589 -27.81 -0.55 -5.16
N ILE A 590 -27.29 -0.86 -3.98
CA ILE A 590 -26.23 -1.85 -3.78
C ILE A 590 -26.86 -3.24 -3.72
N ARG A 591 -26.42 -4.16 -4.57
CA ARG A 591 -26.91 -5.54 -4.63
C ARG A 591 -25.83 -6.52 -4.25
N ILE A 592 -26.17 -7.42 -3.32
CA ILE A 592 -25.29 -8.49 -2.88
C ILE A 592 -25.98 -9.85 -3.01
N SER A 593 -25.26 -10.85 -3.53
CA SER A 593 -25.79 -12.20 -3.70
C SER A 593 -25.29 -13.12 -2.59
N GLY A 594 -26.11 -13.35 -1.56
CA GLY A 594 -25.85 -14.32 -0.49
C GLY A 594 -24.61 -14.02 0.36
N LEU A 595 -24.81 -13.44 1.55
CA LEU A 595 -23.74 -13.16 2.52
C LEU A 595 -23.20 -14.43 3.18
N ALA A 596 -22.48 -15.26 2.41
CA ALA A 596 -21.72 -16.37 2.96
C ALA A 596 -20.23 -16.02 2.93
N ALA A 597 -19.70 -15.64 4.09
CA ALA A 597 -18.27 -15.57 4.43
C ALA A 597 -17.40 -14.64 3.53
N ARG A 598 -17.77 -13.37 3.41
CA ARG A 598 -17.05 -12.33 2.66
C ARG A 598 -16.92 -11.07 3.50
N ASN A 599 -15.87 -10.28 3.28
CA ASN A 599 -15.62 -9.00 3.97
C ASN A 599 -15.88 -7.86 2.97
N ASP A 600 -17.14 -7.52 2.78
CA ASP A 600 -17.54 -6.46 1.85
C ASP A 600 -17.62 -5.11 2.59
N VAL A 601 -17.24 -4.03 1.91
CA VAL A 601 -17.43 -2.65 2.35
C VAL A 601 -18.48 -2.01 1.45
N MET A 602 -19.57 -1.55 2.04
CA MET A 602 -20.71 -0.97 1.34
C MET A 602 -21.03 0.39 1.92
N ASP A 603 -20.99 1.42 1.10
CA ASP A 603 -21.35 2.79 1.45
C ASP A 603 -22.41 3.30 0.48
N GLY A 604 -23.58 3.75 0.96
CA GLY A 604 -24.56 4.40 0.08
C GLY A 604 -24.15 5.82 -0.30
N GLY A 605 -23.23 6.44 0.44
CA GLY A 605 -22.68 7.75 0.13
C GLY A 605 -23.47 8.91 0.74
N ALA A 606 -23.52 10.04 0.03
CA ALA A 606 -24.12 11.30 0.52
C ALA A 606 -25.59 11.48 0.09
N GLY A 607 -26.12 10.50 -0.66
CA GLY A 607 -27.48 10.39 -1.13
C GLY A 607 -28.55 10.28 -0.04
N ASP A 608 -29.81 10.40 -0.45
CA ASP A 608 -30.97 10.07 0.40
C ASP A 608 -31.79 9.00 -0.34
N GLY A 609 -32.00 7.83 0.28
CA GLY A 609 -32.88 6.79 -0.27
C GLY A 609 -32.13 5.59 -0.82
N ASP A 610 -30.89 5.40 -0.38
CA ASP A 610 -30.00 4.32 -0.75
C ASP A 610 -30.52 2.98 -0.22
N VAL A 611 -30.39 1.97 -1.07
CA VAL A 611 -30.97 0.64 -0.87
C VAL A 611 -29.89 -0.42 -0.94
N LEU A 612 -29.64 -1.09 0.18
CA LEU A 612 -28.93 -2.36 0.18
C LEU A 612 -29.91 -3.50 -0.07
N ARG A 613 -29.79 -4.18 -1.20
CA ARG A 613 -30.63 -5.32 -1.59
C ARG A 613 -29.87 -6.63 -1.58
N VAL A 614 -30.37 -7.61 -0.83
CA VAL A 614 -29.84 -8.98 -0.85
C VAL A 614 -30.60 -9.86 -1.84
N GLU A 615 -29.95 -10.22 -2.93
CA GLU A 615 -30.47 -11.17 -3.90
C GLU A 615 -30.20 -12.61 -3.41
N SER A 616 -31.13 -13.20 -2.65
CA SER A 616 -31.07 -14.63 -2.33
C SER A 616 -32.39 -15.35 -2.54
N GLY A 617 -32.32 -16.56 -3.09
CA GLY A 617 -33.41 -17.52 -3.20
C GLY A 617 -33.87 -18.10 -1.87
N GLY A 618 -34.11 -17.26 -0.85
CA GLY A 618 -34.81 -17.61 0.39
C GLY A 618 -33.95 -18.12 1.56
N GLY A 619 -32.65 -17.79 1.64
CA GLY A 619 -31.77 -18.10 2.77
C GLY A 619 -31.52 -16.91 3.72
N ASP A 620 -31.13 -17.18 4.97
CA ASP A 620 -30.74 -16.16 5.96
C ASP A 620 -29.51 -15.35 5.51
N VAL A 621 -29.42 -14.10 5.98
CA VAL A 621 -28.33 -13.15 5.68
C VAL A 621 -27.38 -13.08 6.88
N THR A 622 -26.10 -13.45 6.69
CA THR A 622 -25.07 -13.44 7.74
C THR A 622 -24.05 -12.34 7.47
N LEU A 623 -24.11 -11.24 8.23
CA LEU A 623 -23.05 -10.22 8.20
C LEU A 623 -21.86 -10.76 9.01
N LEU A 624 -20.67 -10.70 8.44
CA LEU A 624 -19.45 -10.97 9.18
C LEU A 624 -19.14 -9.80 10.13
N SER A 625 -18.38 -10.06 11.19
CA SER A 625 -17.92 -9.03 12.14
C SER A 625 -17.02 -7.96 11.50
N THR A 626 -16.63 -8.17 10.24
CA THR A 626 -15.71 -7.34 9.44
C THR A 626 -16.41 -6.63 8.28
N ASP A 627 -17.66 -6.98 7.97
CA ASP A 627 -18.44 -6.23 6.98
C ASP A 627 -18.69 -4.81 7.49
N ARG A 628 -18.65 -3.83 6.58
CA ARG A 628 -18.93 -2.43 6.90
C ARG A 628 -20.05 -1.95 6.00
N ILE A 629 -21.13 -1.48 6.62
CA ILE A 629 -22.24 -0.84 5.92
C ILE A 629 -22.40 0.56 6.50
N SER A 630 -22.39 1.57 5.66
CA SER A 630 -22.65 2.98 6.00
C SER A 630 -23.53 3.64 4.93
N GLY A 631 -24.18 4.75 5.28
CA GLY A 631 -24.93 5.56 4.32
C GLY A 631 -26.10 4.85 3.62
N ILE A 632 -26.68 3.80 4.22
CA ILE A 632 -27.82 3.08 3.62
C ILE A 632 -29.11 3.37 4.41
N GLU A 633 -30.13 3.94 3.75
CA GLU A 633 -31.43 4.23 4.41
C GLU A 633 -32.40 3.05 4.37
N THR A 634 -32.28 2.15 3.39
CA THR A 634 -33.22 1.06 3.17
C THR A 634 -32.52 -0.29 2.97
N PHE A 635 -32.95 -1.31 3.70
CA PHE A 635 -32.51 -2.69 3.48
C PHE A 635 -33.63 -3.54 2.87
N GLU A 636 -33.39 -4.15 1.71
CA GLU A 636 -34.36 -4.99 1.00
C GLU A 636 -33.89 -6.44 0.84
N GLY A 637 -34.58 -7.36 1.50
CA GLY A 637 -34.40 -8.80 1.34
C GLY A 637 -35.69 -9.53 1.68
N GLY A 638 -36.05 -10.56 0.91
CA GLY A 638 -37.30 -11.30 1.09
C GLY A 638 -37.36 -12.08 2.41
N GLY A 639 -37.73 -11.39 3.49
CA GLY A 639 -38.21 -11.91 4.77
C GLY A 639 -37.37 -12.98 5.46
N ARG A 640 -36.38 -12.58 6.29
CA ARG A 640 -35.86 -13.27 7.49
C ARG A 640 -34.64 -12.55 8.08
N ALA A 641 -34.27 -12.94 9.30
CA ALA A 641 -33.39 -12.24 10.23
C ALA A 641 -31.96 -11.90 9.72
N VAL A 642 -31.41 -10.78 10.17
CA VAL A 642 -29.97 -10.45 10.09
C VAL A 642 -29.23 -11.12 11.25
N ARG A 643 -28.11 -11.80 10.99
CA ARG A 643 -27.31 -12.48 12.01
C ARG A 643 -25.84 -12.07 11.95
N GLY A 644 -25.25 -11.74 13.09
CA GLY A 644 -23.81 -11.64 13.32
C GLY A 644 -23.15 -13.02 13.42
N THR A 645 -21.93 -13.05 13.93
CA THR A 645 -21.06 -14.23 14.03
C THR A 645 -20.86 -14.68 15.49
N THR A 646 -20.00 -15.68 15.74
CA THR A 646 -19.64 -16.09 17.11
C THR A 646 -18.51 -15.28 17.75
N GLY A 647 -18.03 -14.21 17.10
CA GLY A 647 -17.09 -13.22 17.67
C GLY A 647 -17.81 -11.91 18.00
N ALA A 648 -17.12 -10.89 18.54
CA ALA A 648 -17.74 -9.59 18.81
C ALA A 648 -18.16 -8.87 17.51
N ASN A 649 -19.43 -8.49 17.39
CA ASN A 649 -20.01 -7.84 16.22
C ASN A 649 -20.43 -6.40 16.53
N THR A 650 -20.44 -5.50 15.53
CA THR A 650 -21.13 -4.20 15.61
C THR A 650 -22.15 -4.15 14.47
N LEU A 651 -23.43 -4.10 14.81
CA LEU A 651 -24.55 -4.08 13.87
C LEU A 651 -25.31 -2.77 14.10
N ASP A 652 -25.11 -1.76 13.25
CA ASP A 652 -25.73 -0.45 13.41
C ASP A 652 -26.74 -0.20 12.29
N PHE A 653 -28.02 -0.11 12.67
CA PHE A 653 -29.13 0.20 11.78
C PHE A 653 -29.72 1.59 12.07
N SER A 654 -29.04 2.46 12.81
CA SER A 654 -29.59 3.75 13.25
C SER A 654 -29.99 4.69 12.10
N ASP A 655 -29.39 4.54 10.92
CA ASP A 655 -29.70 5.33 9.73
C ASP A 655 -30.89 4.78 8.90
N PHE A 656 -31.40 3.56 9.21
CA PHE A 656 -32.48 2.95 8.45
C PHE A 656 -33.86 3.49 8.86
N ILE A 657 -34.56 4.18 7.94
CA ILE A 657 -35.87 4.84 8.20
C ILE A 657 -37.05 3.85 8.11
N ALA A 658 -36.87 2.70 7.46
CA ALA A 658 -37.93 1.73 7.21
C ALA A 658 -37.40 0.30 7.14
N VAL A 659 -37.16 -0.34 8.28
CA VAL A 659 -36.83 -1.78 8.33
C VAL A 659 -38.11 -2.65 8.18
N ASN A 660 -38.94 -2.35 7.17
CA ASN A 660 -40.30 -2.88 7.05
C ASN A 660 -40.39 -4.41 6.83
N ASN A 661 -39.28 -5.17 6.84
CA ASN A 661 -39.26 -6.61 6.54
C ASN A 661 -38.17 -7.45 7.25
N VAL A 662 -37.39 -6.91 8.21
CA VAL A 662 -36.42 -7.74 8.95
C VAL A 662 -37.12 -8.42 10.13
N ALA A 663 -37.18 -9.76 10.10
CA ALA A 663 -37.90 -10.53 11.12
C ALA A 663 -37.16 -10.64 12.47
N ALA A 664 -35.85 -10.36 12.51
CA ALA A 664 -35.03 -10.21 13.72
C ALA A 664 -33.59 -9.76 13.39
N ILE A 665 -32.88 -9.13 14.34
CA ILE A 665 -31.44 -8.88 14.35
C ILE A 665 -30.83 -9.79 15.43
N ARG A 666 -29.74 -10.52 15.16
CA ARG A 666 -29.17 -11.52 16.09
C ARG A 666 -27.65 -11.40 16.18
N GLY A 667 -27.05 -11.12 17.33
CA GLY A 667 -25.59 -11.05 17.53
C GLY A 667 -24.90 -12.42 17.51
N LEU A 668 -25.54 -13.44 18.11
CA LEU A 668 -25.09 -14.83 18.28
C LEU A 668 -24.14 -15.08 19.46
N ALA A 669 -22.82 -14.97 19.30
CA ALA A 669 -21.90 -15.12 20.42
C ALA A 669 -20.78 -14.10 20.28
N GLY A 670 -20.20 -13.61 21.37
CA GLY A 670 -19.31 -12.45 21.33
C GLY A 670 -19.83 -11.33 22.22
N ALA A 671 -19.04 -10.26 22.38
CA ALA A 671 -19.52 -9.05 23.04
C ALA A 671 -19.99 -8.09 21.94
N ASP A 672 -21.29 -8.11 21.66
CA ASP A 672 -21.88 -7.47 20.50
C ASP A 672 -22.36 -6.05 20.81
N ARG A 673 -22.37 -5.18 19.80
CA ARG A 673 -23.00 -3.86 19.87
C ARG A 673 -24.05 -3.78 18.77
N ILE A 674 -25.32 -3.73 19.14
CA ILE A 674 -26.44 -3.76 18.20
C ILE A 674 -27.28 -2.50 18.39
N THR A 675 -27.51 -1.74 17.32
CA THR A 675 -28.44 -0.62 17.27
C THR A 675 -29.47 -0.92 16.20
N GLY A 676 -30.76 -1.02 16.56
CA GLY A 676 -31.86 -1.08 15.62
C GLY A 676 -32.11 0.26 14.93
N GLY A 677 -33.10 0.31 14.05
CA GLY A 677 -33.38 1.46 13.20
C GLY A 677 -34.69 2.14 13.57
N ALA A 678 -35.37 2.72 12.57
CA ALA A 678 -36.77 3.08 12.70
C ALA A 678 -37.67 1.88 12.31
N GLY A 679 -38.62 1.51 13.17
CA GLY A 679 -39.48 0.35 12.95
C GLY A 679 -39.93 -0.34 14.23
N SER A 680 -40.39 -1.59 14.12
CA SER A 680 -40.60 -2.45 15.29
C SER A 680 -39.62 -3.59 15.18
N ASP A 681 -38.46 -3.44 15.80
CA ASP A 681 -37.35 -4.36 15.65
C ASP A 681 -37.46 -5.52 16.62
N THR A 682 -36.86 -6.66 16.29
CA THR A 682 -36.67 -7.78 17.22
C THR A 682 -35.18 -8.09 17.31
N ILE A 683 -34.53 -7.69 18.38
CA ILE A 683 -33.08 -7.80 18.58
C ILE A 683 -32.78 -8.94 19.55
N PHE A 684 -31.78 -9.77 19.25
CA PHE A 684 -31.23 -10.79 20.13
C PHE A 684 -29.71 -10.59 20.23
N GLY A 685 -29.16 -10.38 21.43
CA GLY A 685 -27.73 -10.27 21.70
C GLY A 685 -27.03 -11.60 21.43
N GLY A 686 -27.32 -12.60 22.26
CA GLY A 686 -26.77 -13.94 22.12
C GLY A 686 -25.91 -14.29 23.33
N SER A 687 -24.74 -14.91 23.16
CA SER A 687 -23.86 -15.25 24.28
C SER A 687 -22.63 -14.36 24.35
N GLY A 688 -22.45 -13.62 25.44
CA GLY A 688 -21.36 -12.70 25.71
C GLY A 688 -21.93 -11.39 26.24
N ASN A 689 -21.11 -10.35 26.44
CA ASN A 689 -21.59 -9.12 27.09
C ASN A 689 -21.97 -8.09 26.04
N ASP A 690 -23.26 -7.98 25.77
CA ASP A 690 -23.77 -7.23 24.62
C ASP A 690 -24.21 -5.80 24.99
N ALA A 691 -24.26 -4.90 24.01
CA ALA A 691 -24.76 -3.53 24.14
C ALA A 691 -25.83 -3.28 23.07
N LEU A 692 -27.09 -3.23 23.49
CA LEU A 692 -28.26 -3.30 22.61
C LEU A 692 -29.09 -2.01 22.68
N THR A 693 -29.41 -1.42 21.53
CA THR A 693 -30.22 -0.20 21.38
C THR A 693 -31.34 -0.50 20.40
N GLY A 694 -32.60 -0.22 20.76
CA GLY A 694 -33.76 -0.48 19.89
C GLY A 694 -33.85 0.44 18.68
N GLY A 695 -33.55 1.73 18.89
CA GLY A 695 -33.79 2.76 17.86
C GLY A 695 -35.16 3.41 18.06
N ARG A 696 -35.83 3.80 16.96
CA ARG A 696 -37.17 4.40 16.99
C ARG A 696 -38.23 3.35 16.70
N GLY A 697 -39.21 3.22 17.59
CA GLY A 697 -40.46 2.51 17.35
C GLY A 697 -40.73 1.49 18.45
N ASN A 698 -41.47 0.42 18.20
CA ASN A 698 -41.78 -0.54 19.29
C ASN A 698 -40.90 -1.77 19.16
N ASP A 699 -39.82 -1.82 19.92
CA ASP A 699 -38.81 -2.86 19.75
C ASP A 699 -38.95 -3.98 20.78
N ALA A 700 -38.53 -5.18 20.42
CA ALA A 700 -38.38 -6.32 21.32
C ALA A 700 -36.90 -6.70 21.39
N ILE A 701 -36.27 -6.53 22.54
CA ILE A 701 -34.82 -6.68 22.72
C ILE A 701 -34.56 -7.81 23.71
N THR A 702 -33.76 -8.79 23.30
CA THR A 702 -33.34 -9.94 24.09
C THR A 702 -31.81 -9.90 24.27
N GLY A 703 -31.26 -9.98 25.48
CA GLY A 703 -29.81 -10.07 25.73
C GLY A 703 -29.25 -11.48 25.55
N ASP A 704 -30.03 -12.51 25.93
CA ASP A 704 -29.67 -13.91 26.07
C ASP A 704 -28.66 -14.20 27.22
N ILE A 705 -27.43 -14.64 26.95
CA ILE A 705 -26.46 -15.10 27.97
C ILE A 705 -25.32 -14.09 28.10
N GLY A 706 -25.25 -13.36 29.21
CA GLY A 706 -24.09 -12.54 29.52
C GLY A 706 -24.39 -11.43 30.51
N ALA A 707 -23.55 -10.40 30.52
CA ALA A 707 -23.79 -9.16 31.23
C ALA A 707 -24.11 -8.07 30.21
N ASP A 708 -25.39 -7.87 29.92
CA ASP A 708 -25.83 -7.08 28.76
C ASP A 708 -26.21 -5.65 29.14
N VAL A 709 -26.09 -4.72 28.20
CA VAL A 709 -26.40 -3.30 28.38
C VAL A 709 -27.47 -2.87 27.38
N PHE A 710 -28.68 -2.62 27.86
CA PHE A 710 -29.79 -2.09 27.06
C PHE A 710 -29.76 -0.56 27.11
N VAL A 711 -29.53 0.09 25.98
CA VAL A 711 -29.39 1.55 25.87
C VAL A 711 -30.64 2.18 25.27
N PHE A 712 -31.14 3.24 25.91
CA PHE A 712 -32.25 4.07 25.42
C PHE A 712 -31.78 5.51 25.25
N LEU A 713 -32.07 6.11 24.11
CA LEU A 713 -31.61 7.45 23.73
C LEU A 713 -32.77 8.47 23.77
N GLY A 714 -32.55 9.63 24.39
CA GLY A 714 -33.56 10.68 24.58
C GLY A 714 -34.03 11.37 23.31
N GLY A 715 -33.37 11.12 22.16
CA GLY A 715 -33.78 11.58 20.83
C GLY A 715 -34.77 10.64 20.11
N ASP A 716 -34.92 9.40 20.57
CA ASP A 716 -35.71 8.34 19.93
C ASP A 716 -37.02 8.08 20.70
N VAL A 717 -37.87 9.11 20.80
CA VAL A 717 -39.05 9.12 21.70
C VAL A 717 -40.34 8.58 21.08
N SER A 718 -40.30 8.05 19.86
CA SER A 718 -41.49 7.47 19.21
C SER A 718 -41.48 5.96 19.35
N GLY A 719 -42.08 5.41 20.41
CA GLY A 719 -41.95 3.96 20.63
C GLY A 719 -42.32 3.41 22.01
N ALA A 720 -42.52 2.10 22.09
CA ALA A 720 -42.74 1.34 23.32
C ALA A 720 -41.95 0.03 23.26
N ASP A 721 -40.77 0.05 23.86
CA ASP A 721 -39.81 -1.05 23.79
C ASP A 721 -40.01 -2.07 24.91
N THR A 722 -39.66 -3.31 24.60
CA THR A 722 -39.81 -4.47 25.47
C THR A 722 -38.46 -5.17 25.58
N VAL A 723 -37.87 -5.18 26.77
CA VAL A 723 -36.73 -6.06 27.06
C VAL A 723 -37.28 -7.40 27.53
N THR A 724 -37.02 -8.46 26.78
CA THR A 724 -37.70 -9.76 26.94
C THR A 724 -36.96 -10.74 27.86
N ASP A 725 -35.74 -10.43 28.24
CA ASP A 725 -34.96 -11.16 29.23
C ASP A 725 -33.99 -10.18 29.89
N PHE A 726 -34.12 -10.05 31.20
CA PHE A 726 -33.25 -9.19 31.99
C PHE A 726 -32.76 -10.04 33.15
N ASP A 727 -31.53 -10.55 33.03
CA ASP A 727 -30.87 -11.37 34.03
C ASP A 727 -30.00 -10.52 34.95
N ARG A 728 -30.60 -10.12 36.07
CA ARG A 728 -29.90 -9.43 37.15
C ARG A 728 -28.76 -10.26 37.77
N SER A 729 -28.77 -11.59 37.64
CA SER A 729 -27.69 -12.45 38.11
C SER A 729 -26.54 -12.59 37.10
N GLY A 730 -26.80 -12.31 35.82
CA GLY A 730 -25.82 -12.10 34.74
C GLY A 730 -25.11 -10.74 34.79
N ASN A 731 -25.72 -9.75 35.48
CA ASN A 731 -25.31 -8.34 35.60
C ASN A 731 -25.79 -7.43 34.45
N ASP A 732 -26.99 -7.69 33.93
CA ASP A 732 -27.59 -6.81 32.93
C ASP A 732 -27.85 -5.39 33.47
N VAL A 733 -27.73 -4.39 32.60
CA VAL A 733 -27.87 -2.96 32.88
C VAL A 733 -28.80 -2.31 31.87
N ILE A 734 -29.66 -1.41 32.34
CA ILE A 734 -30.39 -0.47 31.46
C ILE A 734 -29.77 0.91 31.61
N ARG A 735 -29.45 1.56 30.48
CA ARG A 735 -28.83 2.89 30.44
C ARG A 735 -29.69 3.86 29.63
N PHE A 736 -30.01 5.01 30.23
CA PHE A 736 -30.70 6.11 29.57
C PHE A 736 -29.71 7.24 29.27
N LEU A 737 -29.58 7.63 28.01
CA LEU A 737 -28.68 8.71 27.56
C LEU A 737 -29.49 9.83 26.91
N GLY A 738 -29.12 11.09 27.13
CA GLY A 738 -29.76 12.24 26.46
C GLY A 738 -31.16 12.63 26.97
N PHE A 739 -31.67 11.99 28.03
CA PHE A 739 -32.93 12.37 28.68
C PHE A 739 -32.72 13.53 29.68
N SER A 740 -33.56 14.56 29.60
CA SER A 740 -33.64 15.61 30.63
C SER A 740 -34.78 15.28 31.59
N PHE A 741 -34.43 14.79 32.78
CA PHE A 741 -35.40 14.57 33.85
C PHE A 741 -35.64 15.91 34.58
N GLY A 742 -36.62 16.67 34.10
CA GLY A 742 -36.99 17.94 34.73
C GLY A 742 -37.51 17.73 36.16
N SER A 743 -36.94 18.47 37.11
CA SER A 743 -37.37 18.48 38.50
C SER A 743 -38.71 19.23 38.66
N ALA A 744 -39.83 18.57 38.36
CA ALA A 744 -41.16 18.79 38.98
C ALA A 744 -42.30 18.31 38.06
N ASN A 745 -42.85 17.11 38.32
CA ASN A 745 -44.30 16.87 38.57
C ASN A 745 -44.54 15.35 38.76
N PRO A 746 -45.13 14.85 39.87
CA PRO A 746 -45.31 13.41 40.12
C PRO A 746 -46.39 12.71 39.27
N GLY A 747 -46.74 13.24 38.09
CA GLY A 747 -47.90 12.77 37.32
C GLY A 747 -47.80 12.90 35.81
N GLY A 748 -46.60 12.97 35.25
CA GLY A 748 -46.38 13.34 33.84
C GLY A 748 -45.39 12.48 33.07
N LEU A 749 -45.45 11.15 33.19
CA LEU A 749 -44.98 10.27 32.10
C LEU A 749 -46.17 9.97 31.18
N SER A 750 -46.78 11.00 30.59
CA SER A 750 -47.74 10.79 29.51
C SER A 750 -46.99 10.72 28.18
N ASN A 751 -46.80 9.48 27.69
CA ASN A 751 -46.49 9.11 26.31
C ASN A 751 -45.04 9.25 25.77
N GLN A 752 -43.98 9.18 26.57
CA GLN A 752 -42.60 9.38 26.03
C GLN A 752 -41.57 8.25 26.20
N ALA A 753 -41.92 7.11 26.82
CA ALA A 753 -41.27 5.81 26.66
C ALA A 753 -42.04 4.81 27.56
N ARG A 754 -42.56 3.71 27.02
CA ARG A 754 -43.14 2.63 27.83
C ARG A 754 -42.18 1.44 27.77
N LEU A 755 -41.42 1.22 28.85
CA LEU A 755 -40.56 0.06 29.00
C LEU A 755 -41.35 -1.09 29.65
N ASN A 756 -41.61 -2.17 28.92
CA ASN A 756 -42.16 -3.41 29.48
C ASN A 756 -41.04 -4.47 29.55
N ALA A 757 -40.38 -4.61 30.70
CA ALA A 757 -39.42 -5.70 30.89
C ALA A 757 -40.15 -7.00 31.28
N VAL A 758 -40.04 -8.07 30.50
CA VAL A 758 -40.68 -9.36 30.77
C VAL A 758 -39.63 -10.39 31.14
N ALA A 759 -39.23 -10.47 32.42
CA ALA A 759 -38.53 -11.65 32.95
C ALA A 759 -39.48 -12.43 33.86
N ALA A 760 -39.37 -13.76 33.81
CA ALA A 760 -40.23 -14.70 34.52
C ALA A 760 -40.41 -14.32 36.02
N ALA A 761 -41.66 -14.08 36.39
CA ALA A 761 -42.18 -13.79 37.73
C ALA A 761 -41.98 -12.36 38.29
N THR A 762 -42.47 -11.34 37.56
CA THR A 762 -43.16 -10.22 38.21
C THR A 762 -44.45 -9.91 37.45
N THR A 763 -45.56 -10.38 38.00
CA THR A 763 -46.90 -9.85 37.71
C THR A 763 -46.90 -8.34 37.93
N PHE A 764 -47.03 -7.56 36.85
CA PHE A 764 -47.56 -6.20 36.96
C PHE A 764 -49.06 -6.30 37.19
N ASP A 765 -49.48 -6.35 38.45
CA ASP A 765 -50.84 -5.95 38.80
C ASP A 765 -50.85 -5.27 40.17
N GLY A 766 -51.43 -4.06 40.18
CA GLY A 766 -51.85 -3.35 41.38
C GLY A 766 -50.77 -2.66 42.22
N GLY A 767 -50.62 -1.35 42.00
CA GLY A 767 -50.20 -0.42 43.06
C GLY A 767 -48.73 -0.01 43.03
N GLY A 768 -48.52 1.30 42.94
CA GLY A 768 -47.24 1.97 42.74
C GLY A 768 -46.05 1.46 43.54
N ALA A 769 -44.90 1.41 42.87
CA ALA A 769 -43.61 1.56 43.49
C ALA A 769 -42.74 2.46 42.61
N LEU A 770 -42.21 3.51 43.24
CA LEU A 770 -41.26 4.46 42.67
C LEU A 770 -39.98 3.75 42.22
N ILE A 771 -39.40 4.23 41.12
CA ILE A 771 -37.97 4.14 40.86
C ILE A 771 -37.28 4.91 42.00
N ASP A 772 -36.58 4.20 42.88
CA ASP A 772 -35.80 4.82 43.96
C ASP A 772 -34.60 5.54 43.33
N LEU A 773 -34.58 6.87 43.46
CA LEU A 773 -33.59 7.80 42.90
C LEU A 773 -32.78 8.47 44.02
N ASP A 774 -32.53 7.78 45.13
CA ASP A 774 -31.65 8.27 46.20
C ASP A 774 -30.18 7.87 45.97
N ASP A 775 -29.63 8.20 44.80
CA ASP A 775 -28.29 8.77 44.63
C ASP A 775 -28.01 8.99 43.14
N LEU A 776 -27.72 10.24 42.75
CA LEU A 776 -26.70 10.69 41.78
C LEU A 776 -27.11 12.01 41.11
N GLY A 777 -26.51 13.09 41.61
CA GLY A 777 -26.19 14.22 40.75
C GLY A 777 -25.03 13.83 39.84
N GLY A 778 -25.26 13.85 38.53
CA GLY A 778 -24.25 13.63 37.48
C GLY A 778 -24.17 12.17 37.02
N SER A 779 -24.44 11.96 35.72
CA SER A 779 -24.30 10.71 34.93
C SER A 779 -24.16 9.42 35.75
N GLY A 780 -25.26 8.73 36.01
CA GLY A 780 -25.29 7.50 36.80
C GLY A 780 -25.91 6.32 36.05
N ASP A 781 -25.24 5.18 36.05
CA ASP A 781 -25.82 3.87 35.69
C ASP A 781 -26.88 3.46 36.74
N ILE A 782 -28.05 3.01 36.31
CA ILE A 782 -29.09 2.51 37.22
C ILE A 782 -28.78 1.05 37.58
N ARG A 783 -28.28 0.81 38.80
CA ARG A 783 -28.13 -0.53 39.37
C ARG A 783 -29.33 -0.84 40.25
N LEU A 784 -30.15 -1.80 39.85
CA LEU A 784 -31.18 -2.33 40.74
C LEU A 784 -30.47 -3.12 41.86
N ALA A 785 -30.60 -2.72 43.13
CA ALA A 785 -30.10 -3.44 44.31
C ALA A 785 -31.23 -4.21 45.04
N GLY A 786 -30.98 -5.47 45.42
CA GLY A 786 -31.92 -6.33 46.12
C GLY A 786 -31.46 -6.56 47.55
N VAL A 787 -32.35 -6.40 48.52
CA VAL A 787 -32.08 -6.76 49.92
C VAL A 787 -32.64 -8.17 50.16
N ALA A 788 -31.77 -9.10 50.56
CA ALA A 788 -32.17 -10.40 51.09
C ALA A 788 -32.10 -10.40 52.63
N ALA A 789 -33.23 -10.72 53.30
CA ALA A 789 -33.29 -11.64 54.45
C ALA A 789 -34.72 -11.74 55.07
N LEU A 790 -35.34 -12.90 54.87
CA LEU A 790 -36.16 -13.74 55.78
C LEU A 790 -36.81 -13.12 57.06
N ALA A 791 -38.13 -13.30 57.21
CA ALA A 791 -38.72 -14.16 58.27
C ALA A 791 -40.27 -14.26 58.17
N PHE A 792 -40.76 -15.46 58.50
CA PHE A 792 -42.11 -16.01 58.40
C PHE A 792 -43.20 -15.33 59.24
N GLY A 793 -44.47 -15.50 58.83
CA GLY A 793 -45.61 -15.41 59.77
C GLY A 793 -47.02 -15.38 59.19
N SER A 794 -47.54 -16.57 58.83
CA SER A 794 -48.96 -17.02 58.91
C SER A 794 -50.10 -16.22 58.25
N SER A 795 -50.75 -16.87 57.27
CA SER A 795 -52.21 -17.15 57.12
C SER A 795 -53.20 -16.14 57.73
N GLU A 796 -54.24 -15.63 57.06
CA GLU A 796 -55.27 -16.29 56.25
C GLU A 796 -56.00 -15.25 55.36
N ASP A 797 -56.45 -15.72 54.20
CA ASP A 797 -57.71 -15.44 53.49
C ASP A 797 -58.48 -14.10 53.62
N PHE A 798 -58.72 -13.52 52.43
CA PHE A 798 -59.98 -12.97 51.90
C PHE A 798 -60.77 -11.91 52.71
N LEU A 799 -60.98 -10.72 52.12
CA LEU A 799 -62.25 -10.35 51.45
C LEU A 799 -62.28 -8.88 50.99
N PHE A 800 -62.74 -8.71 49.74
CA PHE A 800 -63.31 -7.54 49.04
C PHE A 800 -63.62 -6.28 49.87
N ALA A 801 -63.10 -5.12 49.43
CA ALA A 801 -63.81 -4.15 48.58
C ALA A 801 -62.85 -3.03 48.14
#